data_AF-A0A5C5VK76-F1
#
_entry.id   AF-A0A5C5VK76-F1
#
_cell.length_a   1.000
_cell.length_b   1.000
_cell.length_c   1.000
_cell.angle_alpha   90.00
_cell.angle_beta   90.00
_cell.angle_gamma   90.00
#
_symmetry.space_group_name_H-M   'P 1'
#
loop_
_entity.id
_entity.type
_entity.pdbx_description
1 polymer ?
#
loop_
_entity_poly.entity_id
_entity_poly.type
_entity_poly.pdbx_seq_one_letter_code
_entity_poly.pdbx_strand_id
1 'polypeptide(L)'
;MAAPAKRPSKYQVFLLWSNDTVKECREVRKFFKEFNKTVAKPNYGVTFEIIDHCFDTDDQGHPGAVPSRELLEKARETLCLTIGLGSDNEASLNPYTQETAQQELDIVLESAKQTQLLQCVWFMRNDHNGNREDVAGEMYDLLRLPAGLKPDQVKLFEPTDDFKEMLASVVTKKLTAKNRPWTVSEDEANLSALEAARRQKMQQLVDLGIDPWGQRFDDHVAIADVRTKEGEITAKTETVDGKESTNYTGPKVRIAGRIVLMRSAGKLIFADVRDRTGQIQIFIGQNQVGERNWKIAQCLDLADIVGIDGELKKTKTGELTVFVEELHFLTKTLDPPPEKHKGLTDPELRQRMRYLDLAHTDGAIERFVKRIEIVKSVRQTLSNQGFLEIEGPTLHAIAGGAAARPFITHHNALGMELYMRIALELHLKRLLVGGMERVFELGRVYRNEGISPKHNPEFTMLEVYQAYGNYRSMMDLTEAIITDAIKAIGEKFELPYGETLVNFTPPFERRTYAELFQECTGIDPTDDNAVKLYAVNLGLDTEGKHPDVIRNEIFEEKVEDSLQGPIFVIDYPASICPLTKRKPDNPAVAERFELFINGMEVANAYTELNDPDLQDQLFRTQLEGQPEEDSMAKMDHDFIRALRNGMPPAGGLGIGIDRLVMLLTNTQTIREIILFPLLRHETSQE
;
A
#
# COMPACT_ATOMS: atom_id res chain seq x y z
N MET A 1 -24.62 30.34 -6.07
CA MET A 1 -25.80 29.66 -5.50
C MET A 1 -26.55 28.98 -6.64
N ALA A 2 -26.37 27.68 -6.84
CA ALA A 2 -27.23 26.91 -7.73
C ALA A 2 -28.62 26.77 -7.08
N ALA A 3 -29.68 26.87 -7.88
CA ALA A 3 -31.05 26.70 -7.39
C ALA A 3 -31.23 25.29 -6.77
N PRO A 4 -32.02 25.14 -5.69
CA PRO A 4 -32.29 23.81 -5.14
C PRO A 4 -32.94 22.94 -6.23
N ALA A 5 -32.40 21.75 -6.44
CA ALA A 5 -32.90 20.80 -7.42
C ALA A 5 -34.41 20.60 -7.20
N LYS A 6 -35.22 20.88 -8.25
CA LYS A 6 -36.67 20.71 -8.17
C LYS A 6 -36.97 19.24 -7.87
N ARG A 7 -37.76 18.99 -6.83
CA ARG A 7 -38.34 17.67 -6.58
C ARG A 7 -39.21 17.29 -7.79
N PRO A 8 -39.07 16.08 -8.35
CA PRO A 8 -39.86 15.68 -9.51
C PRO A 8 -41.33 15.54 -9.11
N SER A 9 -42.25 15.96 -9.98
CA SER A 9 -43.71 15.87 -9.78
C SER A 9 -44.27 14.47 -10.05
N LYS A 10 -43.43 13.58 -10.61
CA LYS A 10 -43.77 12.21 -10.98
C LYS A 10 -42.62 11.27 -10.61
N TYR A 11 -42.98 10.09 -10.11
CA TYR A 11 -42.09 8.97 -9.84
C TYR A 11 -42.57 7.75 -10.60
N GLN A 12 -41.65 6.91 -11.05
CA GLN A 12 -41.98 5.68 -11.77
C GLN A 12 -41.66 4.45 -10.90
N VAL A 13 -42.59 3.50 -10.86
CA VAL A 13 -42.47 2.25 -10.09
C VAL A 13 -42.49 1.11 -11.08
N PHE A 14 -41.37 0.41 -11.25
CA PHE A 14 -41.31 -0.77 -12.11
C PHE A 14 -41.73 -1.97 -11.28
N LEU A 15 -42.79 -2.64 -11.72
CA LEU A 15 -43.31 -3.82 -11.06
C LEU A 15 -43.02 -5.03 -11.95
N LEU A 16 -42.06 -5.84 -11.49
CA LEU A 16 -41.53 -7.02 -12.18
C LEU A 16 -42.13 -8.27 -11.56
N TRP A 17 -42.72 -9.15 -12.38
CA TRP A 17 -43.35 -10.37 -11.88
C TRP A 17 -43.42 -11.49 -12.90
N SER A 18 -43.58 -12.72 -12.41
CA SER A 18 -43.97 -13.90 -13.18
C SER A 18 -45.50 -14.13 -13.14
N ASN A 19 -46.02 -14.93 -14.07
CA ASN A 19 -47.46 -15.17 -14.26
C ASN A 19 -48.18 -15.76 -13.02
N ASP A 20 -47.45 -16.33 -12.06
CA ASP A 20 -48.01 -16.96 -10.86
C ASP A 20 -48.32 -15.98 -9.72
N THR A 21 -47.93 -14.72 -9.82
CA THR A 21 -48.06 -13.70 -8.74
C THR A 21 -49.17 -12.66 -8.99
N VAL A 22 -50.11 -12.98 -9.89
CA VAL A 22 -51.15 -12.05 -10.38
C VAL A 22 -51.99 -11.44 -9.26
N LYS A 23 -52.16 -12.11 -8.12
CA LYS A 23 -52.95 -11.61 -6.98
C LYS A 23 -52.21 -10.48 -6.24
N GLU A 24 -50.95 -10.67 -5.92
CA GLU A 24 -50.05 -9.74 -5.24
C GLU A 24 -49.87 -8.47 -6.11
N CYS A 25 -49.71 -8.68 -7.41
CA CYS A 25 -49.63 -7.59 -8.39
C CYS A 25 -50.90 -6.72 -8.42
N ARG A 26 -52.09 -7.28 -8.15
CA ARG A 26 -53.32 -6.48 -8.03
C ARG A 26 -53.34 -5.66 -6.74
N GLU A 27 -52.81 -6.19 -5.64
CA GLU A 27 -52.74 -5.47 -4.36
C GLU A 27 -51.73 -4.32 -4.39
N VAL A 28 -50.54 -4.49 -4.99
CA VAL A 28 -49.57 -3.40 -5.18
C VAL A 28 -50.19 -2.24 -5.99
N ARG A 29 -50.90 -2.57 -7.09
CA ARG A 29 -51.60 -1.56 -7.89
C ARG A 29 -52.68 -0.84 -7.10
N LYS A 30 -53.48 -1.59 -6.32
CA LYS A 30 -54.51 -1.01 -5.47
C LYS A 30 -53.90 -0.09 -4.41
N PHE A 31 -52.79 -0.49 -3.80
CA PHE A 31 -52.03 0.32 -2.86
C PHE A 31 -51.56 1.64 -3.48
N PHE A 32 -50.81 1.64 -4.59
CA PHE A 32 -50.31 2.90 -5.15
C PHE A 32 -51.43 3.79 -5.71
N LYS A 33 -52.53 3.21 -6.21
CA LYS A 33 -53.71 3.98 -6.61
C LYS A 33 -54.32 4.73 -5.42
N GLU A 34 -54.45 4.06 -4.28
CA GLU A 34 -54.97 4.66 -3.05
C GLU A 34 -53.97 5.64 -2.42
N PHE A 35 -52.71 5.23 -2.26
CA PHE A 35 -51.61 6.03 -1.73
C PHE A 35 -51.39 7.33 -2.52
N ASN A 36 -51.48 7.29 -3.85
CA ASN A 36 -51.43 8.51 -4.66
C ASN A 36 -52.56 9.47 -4.35
N LYS A 37 -53.77 8.94 -4.12
CA LYS A 37 -54.97 9.72 -3.84
C LYS A 37 -54.96 10.29 -2.42
N THR A 38 -54.51 9.52 -1.44
CA THR A 38 -54.66 9.83 -0.01
C THR A 38 -53.39 10.42 0.62
N VAL A 39 -52.20 10.14 0.08
CA VAL A 39 -50.92 10.51 0.70
C VAL A 39 -49.98 11.24 -0.27
N ALA A 40 -49.55 10.62 -1.38
CA ALA A 40 -48.46 11.16 -2.21
C ALA A 40 -48.81 12.52 -2.84
N LYS A 41 -49.99 12.64 -3.45
CA LYS A 41 -50.41 13.87 -4.12
C LYS A 41 -50.81 14.97 -3.13
N PRO A 42 -51.62 14.71 -2.08
CA PRO A 42 -52.01 15.75 -1.11
C PRO A 42 -50.85 16.25 -0.24
N ASN A 43 -49.96 15.36 0.21
CA ASN A 43 -48.94 15.72 1.20
C ASN A 43 -47.59 16.08 0.58
N TYR A 44 -47.27 15.55 -0.60
CA TYR A 44 -45.95 15.70 -1.21
C TYR A 44 -45.97 16.27 -2.63
N GLY A 45 -47.16 16.47 -3.23
CA GLY A 45 -47.31 17.06 -4.57
C GLY A 45 -46.76 16.16 -5.70
N VAL A 46 -46.61 14.86 -5.45
CA VAL A 46 -46.04 13.89 -6.40
C VAL A 46 -47.04 12.80 -6.74
N THR A 47 -46.80 12.09 -7.84
CA THR A 47 -47.58 10.92 -8.24
C THR A 47 -46.66 9.77 -8.62
N PHE A 48 -46.96 8.57 -8.16
CA PHE A 48 -46.29 7.34 -8.54
C PHE A 48 -47.05 6.68 -9.69
N GLU A 49 -46.38 6.45 -10.81
CA GLU A 49 -46.91 5.70 -11.96
C GLU A 49 -46.31 4.31 -11.95
N ILE A 50 -47.16 3.28 -11.95
CA ILE A 50 -46.70 1.90 -12.07
C ILE A 50 -46.46 1.59 -13.55
N ILE A 51 -45.30 1.03 -13.83
CA ILE A 51 -44.91 0.48 -15.11
C ILE A 51 -44.83 -1.03 -14.93
N ASP A 52 -45.81 -1.71 -15.52
CA ASP A 52 -45.94 -3.16 -15.47
C ASP A 52 -44.98 -3.80 -16.48
N HIS A 53 -44.17 -4.76 -16.05
CA HIS A 53 -43.36 -5.56 -16.97
C HIS A 53 -43.42 -7.04 -16.54
N CYS A 54 -44.30 -7.77 -17.22
CA CYS A 54 -44.46 -9.21 -17.06
C CYS A 54 -43.44 -9.89 -17.96
N PHE A 55 -42.62 -10.78 -17.40
CA PHE A 55 -41.73 -11.63 -18.19
C PHE A 55 -42.40 -13.01 -18.36
N ASP A 56 -42.51 -13.50 -19.59
CA ASP A 56 -42.93 -14.88 -19.83
C ASP A 56 -41.81 -15.82 -19.41
N THR A 57 -42.12 -16.85 -18.63
CA THR A 57 -41.19 -17.96 -18.39
C THR A 57 -41.30 -18.96 -19.53
N ASP A 58 -40.19 -19.39 -20.13
CA ASP A 58 -40.22 -20.46 -21.13
C ASP A 58 -40.61 -21.82 -20.50
N ASP A 59 -40.77 -22.87 -21.32
CA ASP A 59 -41.13 -24.23 -20.87
C ASP A 59 -40.10 -24.84 -19.89
N GLN A 60 -38.94 -24.20 -19.69
CA GLN A 60 -37.88 -24.58 -18.76
C GLN A 60 -37.85 -23.68 -17.51
N GLY A 61 -38.78 -22.72 -17.41
CA GLY A 61 -38.88 -21.79 -16.29
C GLY A 61 -38.01 -20.54 -16.43
N HIS A 62 -37.34 -20.32 -17.57
CA HIS A 62 -36.46 -19.17 -17.74
C HIS A 62 -37.26 -17.88 -17.98
N PRO A 63 -37.04 -16.82 -17.20
CA PRO A 63 -37.73 -15.55 -17.39
C PRO A 63 -37.33 -14.82 -18.68
N GLY A 64 -38.31 -14.27 -19.40
CA GLY A 64 -38.14 -13.48 -20.63
C GLY A 64 -37.47 -12.11 -20.44
N ALA A 65 -37.16 -11.44 -21.56
CA ALA A 65 -36.24 -10.29 -21.61
C ALA A 65 -36.61 -9.07 -20.72
N VAL A 66 -35.55 -8.46 -20.15
CA VAL A 66 -35.52 -7.21 -19.34
C VAL A 66 -36.18 -6.03 -20.08
N PRO A 67 -36.76 -5.02 -19.39
CA PRO A 67 -37.25 -3.81 -20.04
C PRO A 67 -36.19 -3.18 -20.95
N SER A 68 -36.58 -2.78 -22.18
CA SER A 68 -35.63 -2.25 -23.16
C SER A 68 -34.89 -1.00 -22.67
N ARG A 69 -33.62 -0.84 -23.05
CA ARG A 69 -32.77 0.33 -22.73
C ARG A 69 -33.45 1.68 -23.03
N GLU A 70 -34.23 1.76 -24.10
CA GLU A 70 -34.96 2.98 -24.48
C GLU A 70 -36.07 3.35 -23.48
N LEU A 71 -36.72 2.36 -22.88
CA LEU A 71 -37.72 2.55 -21.82
C LEU A 71 -37.04 3.04 -20.53
N LEU A 72 -35.87 2.48 -20.21
CA LEU A 72 -35.08 2.80 -19.02
C LEU A 72 -34.45 4.21 -19.10
N GLU A 73 -34.01 4.64 -20.28
CA GLU A 73 -33.48 6.00 -20.48
C GLU A 73 -34.57 7.08 -20.33
N LYS A 74 -35.83 6.80 -20.71
CA LYS A 74 -36.97 7.70 -20.48
C LYS A 74 -37.34 7.85 -19.00
N ALA A 75 -36.96 6.89 -18.17
CA ALA A 75 -37.23 6.88 -16.73
C ALA A 75 -36.16 7.60 -15.88
N ARG A 76 -34.97 7.81 -16.46
CA ARG A 76 -33.73 8.29 -15.80
C ARG A 76 -33.87 9.64 -15.09
N GLU A 77 -34.82 10.48 -15.50
CA GLU A 77 -35.06 11.82 -14.91
C GLU A 77 -35.97 11.81 -13.67
N THR A 78 -36.49 10.66 -13.25
CA THR A 78 -37.35 10.52 -12.05
C THR A 78 -36.76 9.51 -11.04
N LEU A 79 -37.04 9.66 -9.73
CA LEU A 79 -36.66 8.62 -8.76
C LEU A 79 -37.46 7.36 -9.10
N CYS A 80 -36.76 6.24 -9.26
CA CYS A 80 -37.35 4.98 -9.65
C CYS A 80 -37.36 4.01 -8.47
N LEU A 81 -38.44 3.25 -8.30
CA LEU A 81 -38.53 2.14 -7.35
C LEU A 81 -38.80 0.85 -8.13
N THR A 82 -37.92 -0.14 -8.03
CA THR A 82 -38.15 -1.46 -8.63
C THR A 82 -38.68 -2.42 -7.57
N ILE A 83 -39.83 -3.00 -7.82
CA ILE A 83 -40.48 -4.00 -6.96
C ILE A 83 -40.54 -5.32 -7.74
N GLY A 84 -39.92 -6.38 -7.21
CA GLY A 84 -40.09 -7.73 -7.75
C GLY A 84 -40.88 -8.62 -6.79
N LEU A 85 -41.79 -9.43 -7.34
CA LEU A 85 -42.65 -10.36 -6.60
C LEU A 85 -42.38 -11.80 -7.05
N GLY A 86 -42.02 -12.68 -6.11
CA GLY A 86 -41.83 -14.13 -6.35
C GLY A 86 -43.07 -14.96 -5.98
N SER A 87 -43.21 -16.17 -6.55
CA SER A 87 -44.38 -17.06 -6.36
C SER A 87 -44.15 -18.22 -5.36
N ASP A 88 -45.27 -18.79 -4.88
CA ASP A 88 -45.39 -19.86 -3.87
C ASP A 88 -45.55 -21.29 -4.46
N ASN A 89 -45.42 -21.50 -5.78
CA ASN A 89 -45.88 -22.73 -6.40
C ASN A 89 -44.96 -23.95 -6.13
N GLU A 90 -45.33 -24.75 -5.12
CA GLU A 90 -44.79 -26.08 -4.78
C GLU A 90 -44.74 -27.09 -5.96
N ALA A 91 -45.44 -26.83 -7.07
CA ALA A 91 -45.50 -27.75 -8.21
C ALA A 91 -44.23 -27.79 -9.08
N SER A 92 -43.21 -26.99 -8.79
CA SER A 92 -41.99 -26.87 -9.61
C SER A 92 -40.70 -27.30 -8.94
N LEU A 93 -40.71 -27.85 -7.71
CA LEU A 93 -39.51 -28.41 -7.05
C LEU A 93 -39.12 -29.78 -7.66
N ASN A 94 -38.81 -29.76 -8.96
CA ASN A 94 -37.91 -30.71 -9.58
C ASN A 94 -36.47 -30.25 -9.23
N PRO A 95 -35.55 -31.11 -8.79
CA PRO A 95 -34.18 -30.72 -8.39
C PRO A 95 -33.32 -30.00 -9.47
N TYR A 96 -33.88 -29.69 -10.64
CA TYR A 96 -33.29 -28.82 -11.66
C TYR A 96 -33.75 -27.34 -11.59
N THR A 97 -34.66 -26.95 -10.68
CA THR A 97 -35.27 -25.59 -10.64
C THR A 97 -34.78 -24.67 -9.51
N GLN A 98 -33.74 -25.04 -8.76
CA GLN A 98 -33.04 -24.10 -7.87
C GLN A 98 -32.53 -22.84 -8.64
N GLU A 99 -32.41 -22.90 -9.97
CA GLU A 99 -32.00 -21.78 -10.82
C GLU A 99 -33.06 -20.66 -10.97
N THR A 100 -34.34 -20.90 -10.70
CA THR A 100 -35.41 -19.93 -11.05
C THR A 100 -35.43 -18.66 -10.18
N ALA A 101 -35.24 -18.78 -8.86
CA ALA A 101 -35.18 -17.61 -7.96
C ALA A 101 -33.92 -16.75 -8.19
N GLN A 102 -32.79 -17.41 -8.49
CA GLN A 102 -31.54 -16.74 -8.84
C GLN A 102 -31.66 -15.98 -10.17
N GLN A 103 -32.32 -16.58 -11.18
CA GLN A 103 -32.55 -15.95 -12.48
C GLN A 103 -33.50 -14.74 -12.40
N GLU A 104 -34.58 -14.81 -11.59
CA GLU A 104 -35.47 -13.67 -11.34
C GLU A 104 -34.73 -12.52 -10.64
N LEU A 105 -33.84 -12.83 -9.70
CA LEU A 105 -32.96 -11.85 -9.04
C LEU A 105 -31.97 -11.22 -10.02
N ASP A 106 -31.30 -12.02 -10.86
CA ASP A 106 -30.33 -11.54 -11.83
C ASP A 106 -30.95 -10.53 -12.81
N ILE A 107 -32.22 -10.71 -13.19
CA ILE A 107 -32.97 -9.75 -14.02
C ILE A 107 -33.22 -8.42 -13.30
N VAL A 108 -33.62 -8.47 -12.03
CA VAL A 108 -33.84 -7.28 -11.21
C VAL A 108 -32.51 -6.51 -11.05
N LEU A 109 -31.42 -7.24 -10.79
CA LEU A 109 -30.07 -6.68 -10.66
C LEU A 109 -29.55 -6.12 -11.99
N GLU A 110 -29.80 -6.80 -13.11
CA GLU A 110 -29.38 -6.34 -14.44
C GLU A 110 -30.16 -5.09 -14.86
N SER A 111 -31.46 -5.02 -14.57
CA SER A 111 -32.26 -3.79 -14.72
C SER A 111 -31.73 -2.65 -13.86
N ALA A 112 -31.32 -2.93 -12.61
CA ALA A 112 -30.70 -1.94 -11.72
C ALA A 112 -29.33 -1.45 -12.26
N LYS A 113 -28.49 -2.36 -12.76
CA LYS A 113 -27.20 -2.04 -13.40
C LYS A 113 -27.39 -1.15 -14.62
N GLN A 114 -28.33 -1.49 -15.50
CA GLN A 114 -28.59 -0.74 -16.73
C GLN A 114 -29.16 0.66 -16.48
N THR A 115 -29.93 0.82 -15.41
CA THR A 115 -30.49 2.13 -15.02
C THR A 115 -29.51 2.99 -14.21
N GLN A 116 -28.41 2.39 -13.70
CA GLN A 116 -27.51 3.01 -12.72
C GLN A 116 -28.22 3.41 -11.41
N LEU A 117 -29.30 2.71 -11.06
CA LEU A 117 -30.13 3.04 -9.89
C LEU A 117 -29.89 2.04 -8.75
N LEU A 118 -29.77 2.59 -7.55
CA LEU A 118 -29.25 1.92 -6.36
C LEU A 118 -30.33 1.32 -5.44
N GLN A 119 -31.56 1.07 -5.89
CA GLN A 119 -32.65 0.66 -4.96
C GLN A 119 -33.68 -0.29 -5.61
N CYS A 120 -33.44 -1.60 -5.45
CA CYS A 120 -34.43 -2.65 -5.67
C CYS A 120 -35.06 -3.06 -4.34
N VAL A 121 -36.34 -3.41 -4.34
CA VAL A 121 -37.02 -4.02 -3.20
C VAL A 121 -37.66 -5.31 -3.67
N TRP A 122 -37.04 -6.42 -3.30
CA TRP A 122 -37.53 -7.75 -3.64
C TRP A 122 -38.32 -8.34 -2.49
N PHE A 123 -39.49 -8.91 -2.80
CA PHE A 123 -40.45 -9.43 -1.85
C PHE A 123 -40.63 -10.94 -2.14
N MET A 124 -40.15 -11.79 -1.23
CA MET A 124 -40.33 -13.25 -1.27
C MET A 124 -41.34 -13.72 -0.23
N ARG A 125 -42.13 -14.73 -0.57
CA ARG A 125 -43.16 -15.33 0.29
C ARG A 125 -42.59 -16.56 1.02
N ASN A 126 -42.78 -16.64 2.34
CA ASN A 126 -42.35 -17.79 3.15
C ASN A 126 -43.31 -18.98 2.97
N ASP A 127 -42.79 -20.20 2.87
CA ASP A 127 -43.64 -21.39 2.94
C ASP A 127 -44.18 -21.57 4.37
N HIS A 128 -45.25 -22.36 4.52
CA HIS A 128 -45.86 -22.63 5.83
C HIS A 128 -44.96 -23.44 6.79
N ASN A 129 -43.76 -23.86 6.36
CA ASN A 129 -42.84 -24.74 7.09
C ASN A 129 -41.51 -24.06 7.50
N GLY A 130 -41.30 -22.78 7.17
CA GLY A 130 -40.18 -21.96 7.66
C GLY A 130 -38.80 -22.32 7.11
N ASN A 131 -38.71 -23.07 6.01
CA ASN A 131 -37.45 -23.70 5.56
C ASN A 131 -36.55 -22.81 4.67
N ARG A 132 -36.73 -21.48 4.63
CA ARG A 132 -35.98 -20.60 3.72
C ARG A 132 -35.05 -19.57 4.37
N GLU A 133 -34.86 -19.58 5.70
CA GLU A 133 -33.81 -18.77 6.33
C GLU A 133 -32.40 -19.09 5.76
N ASP A 134 -32.14 -20.35 5.38
CA ASP A 134 -30.87 -20.75 4.76
C ASP A 134 -30.66 -20.19 3.34
N VAL A 135 -31.73 -20.02 2.55
CA VAL A 135 -31.62 -19.47 1.19
C VAL A 135 -31.28 -17.98 1.24
N ALA A 136 -31.79 -17.24 2.23
CA ALA A 136 -31.42 -15.83 2.41
C ALA A 136 -29.95 -15.67 2.83
N GLY A 137 -29.42 -16.59 3.64
CA GLY A 137 -28.00 -16.64 4.03
C GLY A 137 -27.08 -16.98 2.86
N GLU A 138 -27.39 -18.04 2.10
CA GLU A 138 -26.65 -18.40 0.89
C GLU A 138 -26.76 -17.32 -0.20
N MET A 139 -27.91 -16.64 -0.33
CA MET A 139 -28.08 -15.50 -1.22
C MET A 139 -27.25 -14.29 -0.80
N TYR A 140 -27.08 -14.02 0.50
CA TYR A 140 -26.20 -12.95 1.00
C TYR A 140 -24.73 -13.21 0.61
N ASP A 141 -24.31 -14.48 0.62
CA ASP A 141 -22.96 -14.90 0.23
C ASP A 141 -22.76 -14.97 -1.31
N LEU A 142 -23.80 -15.32 -2.07
CA LEU A 142 -23.84 -15.29 -3.55
C LEU A 142 -23.92 -13.85 -4.11
N LEU A 143 -24.48 -12.90 -3.35
CA LEU A 143 -24.55 -11.46 -3.66
C LEU A 143 -23.21 -10.73 -3.50
N ARG A 144 -22.08 -11.33 -3.94
CA ARG A 144 -20.84 -10.59 -4.27
C ARG A 144 -21.11 -9.63 -5.45
N LEU A 145 -21.90 -8.60 -5.20
CA LEU A 145 -22.28 -7.57 -6.15
C LEU A 145 -21.01 -6.82 -6.59
N PRO A 146 -20.88 -6.46 -7.88
CA PRO A 146 -19.82 -5.58 -8.34
C PRO A 146 -19.80 -4.29 -7.50
N ALA A 147 -18.60 -3.75 -7.25
CA ALA A 147 -18.38 -2.56 -6.43
C ALA A 147 -19.40 -1.45 -6.74
N GLY A 148 -20.25 -1.10 -5.76
CA GLY A 148 -21.16 0.05 -5.82
C GLY A 148 -22.59 -0.13 -5.34
N LEU A 149 -23.10 -1.34 -5.08
CA LEU A 149 -24.48 -1.57 -4.59
C LEU A 149 -24.50 -1.95 -3.09
N LYS A 150 -25.24 -1.20 -2.24
CA LYS A 150 -25.32 -1.38 -0.77
C LYS A 150 -26.42 -2.41 -0.36
N PRO A 151 -26.33 -3.05 0.84
CA PRO A 151 -27.12 -4.24 1.25
C PRO A 151 -28.63 -4.05 1.52
N ASP A 152 -29.16 -2.83 1.49
CA ASP A 152 -30.54 -2.51 1.93
C ASP A 152 -31.68 -3.03 1.02
N GLN A 153 -31.41 -3.90 0.04
CA GLN A 153 -32.22 -4.09 -1.18
C GLN A 153 -33.08 -5.36 -1.25
N VAL A 154 -33.02 -6.26 -0.27
CA VAL A 154 -33.88 -7.45 -0.22
C VAL A 154 -34.67 -7.44 1.08
N LYS A 155 -36.00 -7.41 0.98
CA LYS A 155 -36.89 -7.44 2.14
C LYS A 155 -37.79 -8.67 2.08
N LEU A 156 -37.46 -9.66 2.90
CA LEU A 156 -38.30 -10.83 3.11
C LEU A 156 -39.57 -10.42 3.86
N PHE A 157 -40.70 -11.01 3.50
CA PHE A 157 -41.96 -10.81 4.21
C PHE A 157 -42.73 -12.14 4.30
N GLU A 158 -43.38 -12.39 5.42
CA GLU A 158 -44.22 -13.56 5.58
C GLU A 158 -45.60 -13.32 4.97
N PRO A 159 -46.33 -14.37 4.54
CA PRO A 159 -47.72 -14.23 4.07
C PRO A 159 -48.67 -13.56 5.09
N THR A 160 -48.27 -13.54 6.37
CA THR A 160 -48.99 -12.97 7.52
C THR A 160 -48.65 -11.51 7.82
N ASP A 161 -47.62 -10.94 7.20
CA ASP A 161 -47.28 -9.52 7.36
C ASP A 161 -48.32 -8.63 6.68
N ASP A 162 -48.63 -7.46 7.27
CA ASP A 162 -49.42 -6.44 6.56
C ASP A 162 -48.54 -5.79 5.49
N PHE A 163 -48.48 -6.44 4.33
CA PHE A 163 -47.73 -6.04 3.14
C PHE A 163 -47.94 -4.56 2.77
N LYS A 164 -49.13 -3.99 3.07
CA LYS A 164 -49.44 -2.57 2.82
C LYS A 164 -48.70 -1.64 3.76
N GLU A 165 -48.54 -2.00 5.03
CA GLU A 165 -47.80 -1.20 6.01
C GLU A 165 -46.30 -1.18 5.70
N MET A 166 -45.74 -2.32 5.30
CA MET A 166 -44.33 -2.41 4.89
C MET A 166 -44.04 -1.55 3.65
N LEU A 167 -44.86 -1.65 2.61
CA LEU A 167 -44.76 -0.80 1.43
C LEU A 167 -44.91 0.68 1.80
N ALA A 168 -45.87 1.04 2.65
CA ALA A 168 -46.07 2.41 3.11
C ALA A 168 -44.85 2.97 3.86
N SER A 169 -44.24 2.17 4.74
CA SER A 169 -43.03 2.55 5.49
C SER A 169 -41.85 2.83 4.56
N VAL A 170 -41.62 1.93 3.59
CA VAL A 170 -40.56 2.08 2.59
C VAL A 170 -40.77 3.37 1.79
N VAL A 171 -41.96 3.56 1.22
CA VAL A 171 -42.26 4.75 0.39
C VAL A 171 -42.18 6.05 1.20
N THR A 172 -42.64 6.06 2.45
CA THR A 172 -42.59 7.23 3.34
C THR A 172 -41.16 7.61 3.74
N LYS A 173 -40.30 6.62 4.02
CA LYS A 173 -38.85 6.86 4.26
C LYS A 173 -38.18 7.47 3.04
N LYS A 174 -38.57 7.08 1.82
CA LYS A 174 -38.01 7.64 0.57
C LYS A 174 -38.45 9.07 0.32
N LEU A 175 -39.69 9.44 0.67
CA LEU A 175 -40.17 10.83 0.54
C LEU A 175 -39.51 11.80 1.54
N THR A 176 -38.95 11.28 2.64
CA THR A 176 -38.34 12.07 3.73
C THR A 176 -36.80 12.12 3.70
N ALA A 177 -36.13 11.26 2.94
CA ALA A 177 -34.67 11.25 2.81
C ALA A 177 -34.15 12.55 2.16
N LYS A 178 -33.29 13.30 2.89
CA LYS A 178 -32.72 14.59 2.43
C LYS A 178 -31.52 14.46 1.49
N ASN A 179 -30.84 13.31 1.44
CA ASN A 179 -29.66 13.09 0.62
C ASN A 179 -29.97 12.04 -0.45
N ARG A 180 -29.83 12.42 -1.73
CA ARG A 180 -29.84 11.47 -2.84
C ARG A 180 -28.39 11.15 -3.22
N PRO A 181 -28.06 9.90 -3.58
CA PRO A 181 -26.71 9.46 -3.93
C PRO A 181 -26.22 9.93 -5.32
N TRP A 182 -26.83 10.95 -5.91
CA TRP A 182 -26.44 11.51 -7.21
C TRP A 182 -26.08 12.99 -7.15
N THR A 183 -25.92 13.54 -5.95
CA THR A 183 -25.15 14.76 -5.77
C THR A 183 -23.70 14.34 -5.68
N VAL A 184 -22.98 14.47 -6.80
CA VAL A 184 -21.51 14.51 -6.82
C VAL A 184 -21.05 15.34 -5.62
N SER A 185 -20.15 14.81 -4.79
CA SER A 185 -19.66 15.59 -3.65
C SER A 185 -19.10 16.92 -4.17
N GLU A 186 -19.18 18.01 -3.40
CA GLU A 186 -18.64 19.30 -3.87
C GLU A 186 -17.16 19.16 -4.28
N ASP A 187 -16.41 18.29 -3.61
CA ASP A 187 -15.01 17.98 -3.91
C ASP A 187 -14.84 17.22 -5.24
N GLU A 188 -15.63 16.19 -5.52
CA GLU A 188 -15.61 15.49 -6.82
C GLU A 188 -16.09 16.40 -7.97
N ALA A 189 -17.08 17.25 -7.72
CA ALA A 189 -17.59 18.19 -8.72
C ALA A 189 -16.54 19.26 -9.04
N ASN A 190 -15.80 19.71 -8.02
CA ASN A 190 -14.67 20.61 -8.18
C ASN A 190 -13.48 19.92 -8.88
N LEU A 191 -13.14 18.68 -8.54
CA LEU A 191 -12.10 17.89 -9.21
C LEU A 191 -12.42 17.70 -10.69
N SER A 192 -13.66 17.31 -11.02
CA SER A 192 -14.15 17.17 -12.39
C SER A 192 -14.07 18.50 -13.17
N ALA A 193 -14.38 19.62 -12.53
CA ALA A 193 -14.26 20.94 -13.15
C ALA A 193 -12.79 21.36 -13.38
N LEU A 194 -11.89 21.05 -12.45
CA LEU A 194 -10.45 21.34 -12.58
C LEU A 194 -9.80 20.49 -13.68
N GLU A 195 -10.14 19.21 -13.75
CA GLU A 195 -9.69 18.31 -14.81
C GLU A 195 -10.19 18.80 -16.19
N ALA A 196 -11.47 19.17 -16.29
CA ALA A 196 -12.05 19.70 -17.52
C ALA A 196 -11.32 20.99 -17.98
N ALA A 197 -11.00 21.90 -17.06
CA ALA A 197 -10.23 23.10 -17.38
C ALA A 197 -8.81 22.78 -17.86
N ARG A 198 -8.13 21.80 -17.24
CA ARG A 198 -6.80 21.33 -17.65
C ARG A 198 -6.84 20.67 -19.03
N ARG A 199 -7.88 19.90 -19.34
CA ARG A 199 -8.12 19.32 -20.68
C ARG A 199 -8.39 20.39 -21.74
N GLN A 200 -9.10 21.46 -21.39
CA GLN A 200 -9.28 22.58 -22.30
C GLN A 200 -7.95 23.27 -22.64
N LYS A 201 -7.10 23.53 -21.64
CA LYS A 201 -5.75 24.08 -21.85
C LYS A 201 -4.85 23.11 -22.64
N MET A 202 -4.99 21.80 -22.42
CA MET A 202 -4.31 20.79 -23.23
C MET A 202 -4.71 20.91 -24.71
N GLN A 203 -6.00 21.06 -25.01
CA GLN A 203 -6.47 21.26 -26.38
C GLN A 203 -5.92 22.56 -26.99
N GLN A 204 -5.83 23.64 -26.21
CA GLN A 204 -5.22 24.89 -26.66
C GLN A 204 -3.74 24.72 -27.06
N LEU A 205 -2.98 23.87 -26.35
CA LEU A 205 -1.61 23.53 -26.74
C LEU A 205 -1.58 22.79 -28.09
N VAL A 206 -2.46 21.81 -28.28
CA VAL A 206 -2.60 21.07 -29.53
C VAL A 206 -2.93 22.02 -30.70
N ASP A 207 -3.87 22.94 -30.49
CA ASP A 207 -4.28 23.93 -31.49
C ASP A 207 -3.14 24.91 -31.87
N LEU A 208 -2.16 25.11 -30.97
CA LEU A 208 -0.93 25.88 -31.24
C LEU A 208 0.16 25.07 -31.96
N GLY A 209 -0.12 23.79 -32.25
CA GLY A 209 0.85 22.84 -32.81
C GLY A 209 1.91 22.42 -31.80
N ILE A 210 1.60 22.44 -30.50
CA ILE A 210 2.46 21.96 -29.42
C ILE A 210 1.97 20.59 -28.97
N ASP A 211 2.87 19.62 -28.91
CA ASP A 211 2.59 18.31 -28.30
C ASP A 211 2.51 18.46 -26.77
N PRO A 212 1.33 18.26 -26.14
CA PRO A 212 1.18 18.40 -24.69
C PRO A 212 1.93 17.32 -23.90
N TRP A 213 2.46 16.31 -24.57
CA TRP A 213 3.24 15.21 -23.99
C TRP A 213 4.74 15.35 -24.25
N GLY A 214 5.15 16.44 -24.90
CA GLY A 214 6.53 16.81 -25.11
C GLY A 214 7.30 15.84 -26.00
N GLN A 215 8.61 16.07 -26.08
CA GLN A 215 9.55 15.27 -26.85
C GLN A 215 10.87 15.21 -26.08
N ARG A 216 11.86 14.50 -26.63
CA ARG A 216 13.23 14.48 -26.11
C ARG A 216 13.76 15.90 -25.87
N PHE A 217 14.28 16.17 -24.66
CA PHE A 217 14.79 17.49 -24.24
C PHE A 217 16.25 17.39 -23.80
N ASP A 218 17.15 17.47 -24.77
CA ASP A 218 18.60 17.32 -24.56
C ASP A 218 19.24 18.57 -23.94
N ASP A 219 20.47 18.39 -23.43
CA ASP A 219 21.39 19.43 -22.94
C ASP A 219 20.87 20.31 -21.78
N HIS A 220 19.79 19.91 -21.12
CA HIS A 220 19.36 20.55 -19.89
C HIS A 220 20.32 20.21 -18.74
N VAL A 221 20.51 21.17 -17.84
CA VAL A 221 21.41 21.07 -16.70
C VAL A 221 20.60 20.95 -15.42
N ALA A 222 21.10 20.18 -14.46
CA ALA A 222 20.50 20.06 -13.15
C ALA A 222 20.38 21.43 -12.46
N ILE A 223 19.26 21.66 -11.77
CA ILE A 223 18.99 22.94 -11.12
C ILE A 223 20.05 23.26 -10.04
N ALA A 224 20.55 22.28 -9.30
CA ALA A 224 21.64 22.49 -8.34
C ALA A 224 22.89 23.09 -9.02
N ASP A 225 23.29 22.56 -10.17
CA ASP A 225 24.46 23.04 -10.94
C ASP A 225 24.22 24.42 -11.55
N VAL A 226 22.97 24.75 -11.89
CA VAL A 226 22.61 26.10 -12.31
C VAL A 226 22.75 27.09 -11.15
N ARG A 227 22.35 26.69 -9.94
CA ARG A 227 22.47 27.54 -8.75
C ARG A 227 23.92 27.84 -8.39
N THR A 228 24.86 26.93 -8.63
CA THR A 228 26.30 27.20 -8.39
C THR A 228 26.86 28.31 -9.30
N LYS A 229 26.18 28.65 -10.39
CA LYS A 229 26.57 29.74 -11.31
C LYS A 229 26.12 31.13 -10.84
N GLU A 230 25.56 31.27 -9.63
CA GLU A 230 25.16 32.57 -9.08
C GLU A 230 26.32 33.59 -9.08
N GLY A 231 27.55 33.14 -8.85
CA GLY A 231 28.75 33.99 -8.87
C GLY A 231 29.10 34.58 -10.25
N GLU A 232 28.51 34.07 -11.33
CA GLU A 232 28.69 34.59 -12.69
C GLU A 232 27.75 35.77 -13.01
N ILE A 233 26.83 36.11 -12.10
CA ILE A 233 25.91 37.24 -12.27
C ILE A 233 26.62 38.55 -11.99
N THR A 234 26.55 39.46 -12.94
CA THR A 234 27.12 40.81 -12.87
C THR A 234 26.01 41.84 -12.69
N ALA A 235 26.25 42.83 -11.85
CA ALA A 235 25.33 43.93 -11.60
C ALA A 235 25.90 45.24 -12.16
N LYS A 236 25.10 45.96 -12.96
CA LYS A 236 25.39 47.33 -13.39
C LYS A 236 24.32 48.26 -12.84
N THR A 237 24.72 49.20 -11.99
CA THR A 237 23.81 50.22 -11.47
C THR A 237 23.99 51.49 -12.28
N GLU A 238 22.90 51.97 -12.86
CA GLU A 238 22.84 53.22 -13.59
C GLU A 238 21.86 54.18 -12.89
N THR A 239 22.24 55.45 -12.81
CA THR A 239 21.38 56.50 -12.25
C THR A 239 20.75 57.27 -13.40
N VAL A 240 19.43 57.13 -13.57
CA VAL A 240 18.65 57.86 -14.58
C VAL A 240 17.60 58.70 -13.85
N ASP A 241 17.57 60.01 -14.09
CA ASP A 241 16.66 60.97 -13.45
C ASP A 241 16.64 60.90 -11.90
N GLY A 242 17.81 60.68 -11.29
CA GLY A 242 17.95 60.58 -9.82
C GLY A 242 17.42 59.28 -9.20
N LYS A 243 17.01 58.30 -10.02
CA LYS A 243 16.66 56.94 -9.58
C LYS A 243 17.76 55.96 -9.96
N GLU A 244 18.24 55.22 -8.97
CA GLU A 244 19.16 54.10 -9.20
C GLU A 244 18.40 52.90 -9.77
N SER A 245 18.89 52.34 -10.86
CA SER A 245 18.41 51.10 -11.46
C SER A 245 19.56 50.12 -11.60
N THR A 246 19.47 48.98 -10.92
CA THR A 246 20.45 47.90 -11.05
C THR A 246 19.96 46.87 -12.06
N ASN A 247 20.72 46.69 -13.13
CA ASN A 247 20.52 45.65 -14.13
C ASN A 247 21.47 44.48 -13.86
N TYR A 248 20.91 43.27 -13.78
CA TYR A 248 21.66 42.04 -13.63
C TYR A 248 21.81 41.34 -14.98
N THR A 249 23.01 40.85 -15.28
CA THR A 249 23.32 40.01 -16.46
C THR A 249 24.04 38.75 -16.00
N GLY A 250 23.73 37.60 -16.61
CA GLY A 250 24.30 36.32 -16.18
C GLY A 250 24.31 35.26 -17.28
N PRO A 251 24.68 34.01 -16.96
CA PRO A 251 24.87 32.97 -17.95
C PRO A 251 23.53 32.49 -18.54
N LYS A 252 23.58 32.02 -19.79
CA LYS A 252 22.49 31.26 -20.41
C LYS A 252 22.42 29.87 -19.81
N VAL A 253 21.21 29.41 -19.54
CA VAL A 253 20.93 28.11 -18.94
C VAL A 253 19.75 27.46 -19.62
N ARG A 254 19.83 26.13 -19.72
CA ARG A 254 18.75 25.26 -20.18
C ARG A 254 18.40 24.33 -19.04
N ILE A 255 17.15 24.39 -18.55
CA ILE A 255 16.69 23.61 -17.41
C ILE A 255 15.37 22.92 -17.75
N ALA A 256 15.02 21.90 -16.96
CA ALA A 256 13.71 21.27 -17.01
C ALA A 256 13.25 20.92 -15.60
N GLY A 257 11.94 20.84 -15.40
CA GLY A 257 11.38 20.36 -14.15
C GLY A 257 9.88 20.56 -14.03
N ARG A 258 9.36 20.21 -12.85
CA ARG A 258 7.95 20.32 -12.50
C ARG A 258 7.66 21.70 -11.90
N ILE A 259 6.57 22.32 -12.33
CA ILE A 259 6.06 23.55 -11.71
C ILE A 259 5.48 23.22 -10.34
N VAL A 260 6.13 23.68 -9.27
CA VAL A 260 5.70 23.45 -7.88
C VAL A 260 5.04 24.67 -7.23
N LEU A 261 5.25 25.87 -7.79
CA LEU A 261 4.54 27.10 -7.45
C LEU A 261 4.33 27.94 -8.70
N MET A 262 3.22 28.66 -8.78
CA MET A 262 2.95 29.56 -9.90
C MET A 262 2.09 30.75 -9.46
N ARG A 263 2.47 31.95 -9.88
CA ARG A 263 1.75 33.22 -9.65
C ARG A 263 1.73 34.05 -10.92
N SER A 264 0.56 34.58 -11.26
CA SER A 264 0.36 35.41 -12.45
C SER A 264 -0.04 36.82 -12.06
N ALA A 265 0.57 37.82 -12.70
CA ALA A 265 0.31 39.24 -12.49
C ALA A 265 0.25 39.98 -13.84
N GLY A 266 -0.94 40.04 -14.42
CA GLY A 266 -1.16 40.68 -15.72
C GLY A 266 -0.36 40.00 -16.84
N LYS A 267 0.69 40.66 -17.32
CA LYS A 267 1.57 40.20 -18.41
C LYS A 267 2.83 39.46 -17.94
N LEU A 268 2.86 39.08 -16.66
CA LEU A 268 3.98 38.42 -16.00
C LEU A 268 3.50 37.12 -15.33
N ILE A 269 4.30 36.08 -15.44
CA ILE A 269 4.14 34.83 -14.68
C ILE A 269 5.47 34.56 -13.98
N PHE A 270 5.41 34.29 -12.68
CA PHE A 270 6.51 33.70 -11.94
C PHE A 270 6.11 32.28 -11.56
N ALA A 271 7.02 31.34 -11.73
CA ALA A 271 6.83 29.98 -11.28
C ALA A 271 8.10 29.46 -10.64
N ASP A 272 7.97 28.48 -9.75
CA ASP A 272 9.12 27.74 -9.25
C ASP A 272 9.12 26.37 -9.91
N VAL A 273 10.24 26.02 -10.50
CA VAL A 273 10.47 24.75 -11.17
C VAL A 273 11.40 23.91 -10.31
N ARG A 274 11.05 22.64 -10.13
CA ARG A 274 11.78 21.67 -9.32
C ARG A 274 12.19 20.46 -10.15
N ASP A 275 13.45 20.05 -10.02
CA ASP A 275 13.97 18.77 -10.50
C ASP A 275 14.46 17.94 -9.30
N ARG A 276 15.14 16.81 -9.56
CA ARG A 276 15.69 15.94 -8.49
C ARG A 276 16.70 16.66 -7.58
N THR A 277 17.37 17.69 -8.08
CA THR A 277 18.54 18.31 -7.45
C THR A 277 18.21 19.61 -6.73
N GLY A 278 17.09 20.26 -7.08
CA GLY A 278 16.64 21.45 -6.37
C GLY A 278 15.50 22.20 -7.05
N GLN A 279 15.32 23.43 -6.60
CA GLN A 279 14.27 24.34 -7.06
C GLN A 279 14.87 25.69 -7.47
N ILE A 280 14.30 26.29 -8.53
CA ILE A 280 14.66 27.63 -8.98
C ILE A 280 13.43 28.38 -9.49
N GLN A 281 13.39 29.69 -9.25
CA GLN A 281 12.35 30.55 -9.79
C GLN A 281 12.59 30.79 -11.29
N ILE A 282 11.50 30.89 -12.04
CA ILE A 282 11.46 31.26 -13.44
C ILE A 282 10.56 32.49 -13.60
N PHE A 283 10.92 33.36 -14.53
CA PHE A 283 10.17 34.56 -14.87
C PHE A 283 9.80 34.56 -16.34
N ILE A 284 8.51 34.68 -16.63
CA ILE A 284 7.95 34.70 -17.98
C ILE A 284 7.21 36.03 -18.16
N GLY A 285 7.78 36.93 -18.96
CA GLY A 285 7.14 38.18 -19.35
C GLY A 285 6.67 38.16 -20.80
N GLN A 286 5.45 38.62 -21.09
CA GLN A 286 4.89 38.63 -22.46
C GLN A 286 5.83 39.32 -23.47
N ASN A 287 6.42 40.45 -23.09
CA ASN A 287 7.33 41.20 -23.96
C ASN A 287 8.67 40.47 -24.19
N GLN A 288 9.06 39.59 -23.27
CA GLN A 288 10.32 38.85 -23.34
C GLN A 288 10.18 37.62 -24.23
N VAL A 289 9.14 36.82 -24.02
CA VAL A 289 8.99 35.52 -24.70
C VAL A 289 8.23 35.61 -26.03
N GLY A 290 7.58 36.75 -26.31
CA GLY A 290 6.78 36.96 -27.52
C GLY A 290 5.42 36.25 -27.51
N GLU A 291 4.64 36.42 -28.57
CA GLU A 291 3.23 36.01 -28.59
C GLU A 291 3.04 34.48 -28.48
N ARG A 292 3.83 33.69 -29.21
CA ARG A 292 3.71 32.22 -29.23
C ARG A 292 3.98 31.62 -27.85
N ASN A 293 5.13 31.91 -27.27
CA ASN A 293 5.49 31.41 -25.93
C ASN A 293 4.57 31.98 -24.84
N TRP A 294 4.04 33.20 -25.02
CA TRP A 294 3.05 33.74 -24.10
C TRP A 294 1.74 32.92 -24.12
N LYS A 295 1.25 32.51 -25.30
CA LYS A 295 0.07 31.64 -25.40
C LYS A 295 0.32 30.27 -24.75
N ILE A 296 1.53 29.71 -24.88
CA ILE A 296 1.94 28.48 -24.18
C ILE A 296 1.93 28.71 -22.67
N ALA A 297 2.52 29.82 -22.20
CA ALA A 297 2.59 30.15 -20.79
C ALA A 297 1.20 30.33 -20.14
N GLN A 298 0.21 30.82 -20.89
CA GLN A 298 -1.19 30.91 -20.44
C GLN A 298 -1.86 29.54 -20.26
N CYS A 299 -1.33 28.50 -20.89
CA CYS A 299 -1.82 27.12 -20.78
C CYS A 299 -1.15 26.33 -19.63
N LEU A 300 -0.17 26.92 -18.93
CA LEU A 300 0.48 26.28 -17.79
C LEU A 300 -0.49 26.13 -16.62
N ASP A 301 -0.29 25.04 -15.88
CA ASP A 301 -0.90 24.75 -14.59
C ASP A 301 0.16 24.26 -13.60
N LEU A 302 -0.19 24.29 -12.32
CA LEU A 302 0.59 23.64 -11.28
C LEU A 302 0.80 22.15 -11.61
N ALA A 303 2.00 21.65 -11.32
CA ALA A 303 2.50 20.31 -11.60
C ALA A 303 2.82 19.98 -13.07
N ASP A 304 2.55 20.87 -14.04
CA ASP A 304 3.04 20.68 -15.41
C ASP A 304 4.58 20.58 -15.43
N ILE A 305 5.11 19.81 -16.39
CA ILE A 305 6.55 19.67 -16.62
C ILE A 305 6.93 20.53 -17.81
N VAL A 306 7.97 21.35 -17.63
CA VAL A 306 8.44 22.31 -18.62
C VAL A 306 9.95 22.26 -18.78
N GLY A 307 10.40 22.55 -20.00
CA GLY A 307 11.79 22.85 -20.35
C GLY A 307 11.91 24.34 -20.65
N ILE A 308 13.07 24.91 -20.32
CA ILE A 308 13.28 26.36 -20.32
C ILE A 308 14.66 26.66 -20.84
N ASP A 309 14.74 27.52 -21.85
CA ASP A 309 15.96 28.27 -22.17
C ASP A 309 15.81 29.68 -21.61
N GLY A 310 16.82 30.16 -20.92
CA GLY A 310 16.78 31.50 -20.36
C GLY A 310 18.12 32.00 -19.83
N GLU A 311 18.07 33.16 -19.18
CA GLU A 311 19.24 33.78 -18.57
C GLU A 311 19.10 33.79 -17.05
N LEU A 312 20.11 33.30 -16.35
CA LEU A 312 20.17 33.32 -14.89
C LEU A 312 20.50 34.74 -14.40
N LYS A 313 19.59 35.34 -13.62
CA LYS A 313 19.74 36.69 -13.06
C LYS A 313 19.18 36.74 -11.64
N LYS A 314 19.27 37.91 -11.01
CA LYS A 314 18.54 38.23 -9.79
C LYS A 314 17.36 39.16 -10.10
N THR A 315 16.26 38.97 -9.40
CA THR A 315 15.16 39.94 -9.39
C THR A 315 15.55 41.17 -8.55
N LYS A 316 14.68 42.19 -8.52
CA LYS A 316 14.89 43.38 -7.67
C LYS A 316 14.94 43.06 -6.18
N THR A 317 14.34 41.94 -5.74
CA THR A 317 14.39 41.46 -4.35
C THR A 317 15.63 40.62 -4.07
N GLY A 318 16.50 40.41 -5.07
CA GLY A 318 17.70 39.58 -4.96
C GLY A 318 17.46 38.09 -5.18
N GLU A 319 16.23 37.67 -5.51
CA GLU A 319 15.88 36.26 -5.72
C GLU A 319 16.51 35.73 -7.02
N LEU A 320 17.21 34.60 -6.94
CA LEU A 320 17.85 33.94 -8.08
C LEU A 320 16.78 33.37 -9.02
N THR A 321 16.78 33.79 -10.28
CA THR A 321 15.70 33.53 -11.23
C THR A 321 16.22 33.29 -12.65
N VAL A 322 15.65 32.32 -13.34
CA VAL A 322 15.83 32.14 -14.79
C VAL A 322 14.79 32.99 -15.54
N PHE A 323 15.25 34.01 -16.24
CA PHE A 323 14.42 34.83 -17.11
C PHE A 323 14.23 34.11 -18.43
N VAL A 324 13.01 33.62 -18.66
CA VAL A 324 12.66 32.71 -19.77
C VAL A 324 12.75 33.42 -21.11
N GLU A 325 13.46 32.83 -22.06
CA GLU A 325 13.53 33.26 -23.45
C GLU A 325 12.69 32.33 -24.34
N GLU A 326 12.79 31.03 -24.09
CA GLU A 326 12.00 30.00 -24.78
C GLU A 326 11.39 29.03 -23.77
N LEU A 327 10.10 28.74 -23.96
CA LEU A 327 9.34 27.83 -23.10
C LEU A 327 8.99 26.57 -23.90
N HIS A 328 9.45 25.43 -23.41
CA HIS A 328 9.18 24.11 -23.98
C HIS A 328 8.17 23.39 -23.10
N PHE A 329 6.99 23.09 -23.64
CA PHE A 329 6.00 22.30 -22.91
C PHE A 329 6.40 20.82 -22.98
N LEU A 330 6.61 20.17 -21.83
CA LEU A 330 7.06 18.78 -21.81
C LEU A 330 5.96 17.81 -21.39
N THR A 331 5.14 18.15 -20.40
CA THR A 331 4.04 17.25 -20.01
C THR A 331 2.92 17.99 -19.33
N LYS A 332 1.68 17.77 -19.80
CA LYS A 332 0.48 18.29 -19.17
C LYS A 332 0.05 17.42 -18.01
N THR A 333 -0.25 18.05 -16.88
CA THR A 333 -0.87 17.39 -15.74
C THR A 333 -2.38 17.57 -15.81
N LEU A 334 -3.13 16.47 -15.85
CA LEU A 334 -4.59 16.48 -15.96
C LEU A 334 -5.29 16.52 -14.60
N ASP A 335 -4.76 15.79 -13.61
CA ASP A 335 -5.28 15.80 -12.26
C ASP A 335 -4.62 16.91 -11.42
N PRO A 336 -5.38 17.75 -10.71
CA PRO A 336 -4.77 18.75 -9.86
C PRO A 336 -3.92 18.09 -8.75
N PRO A 337 -2.74 18.64 -8.44
CA PRO A 337 -1.96 18.13 -7.31
C PRO A 337 -2.69 18.41 -5.98
N PRO A 338 -2.35 17.70 -4.89
CA PRO A 338 -2.93 17.91 -3.57
C PRO A 338 -2.83 19.37 -3.11
N GLU A 339 -3.84 19.86 -2.35
CA GLU A 339 -3.86 21.26 -1.88
C GLU A 339 -2.60 21.63 -1.08
N LYS A 340 -1.98 22.77 -1.41
CA LYS A 340 -0.72 23.26 -0.82
C LYS A 340 -0.71 23.35 0.72
N HIS A 341 -1.87 23.60 1.35
CA HIS A 341 -1.97 23.77 2.81
C HIS A 341 -2.40 22.51 3.57
N LYS A 342 -3.03 21.55 2.89
CA LYS A 342 -3.39 20.24 3.47
C LYS A 342 -2.35 19.17 3.15
N GLY A 343 -1.56 19.36 2.09
CA GLY A 343 -0.58 18.41 1.59
C GLY A 343 -1.18 17.05 1.27
N LEU A 344 -0.31 16.11 0.87
CA LEU A 344 -0.62 14.70 1.01
C LEU A 344 -0.19 14.30 2.43
N THR A 345 -0.93 14.74 3.44
CA THR A 345 -0.59 14.46 4.85
C THR A 345 -1.02 13.08 5.30
N ASP A 346 -2.05 12.53 4.65
CA ASP A 346 -2.52 11.16 4.89
C ASP A 346 -1.39 10.15 4.57
N PRO A 347 -0.86 9.44 5.59
CA PRO A 347 0.23 8.49 5.40
C PRO A 347 -0.12 7.35 4.44
N GLU A 348 -1.37 6.94 4.38
CA GLU A 348 -1.83 5.87 3.48
C GLU A 348 -1.88 6.37 2.03
N LEU A 349 -2.46 7.55 1.79
CA LEU A 349 -2.46 8.12 0.43
C LEU A 349 -1.04 8.40 -0.08
N ARG A 350 -0.09 8.80 0.79
CA ARG A 350 1.34 8.92 0.44
C ARG A 350 1.93 7.60 -0.03
N GLN A 351 1.55 6.51 0.61
CA GLN A 351 2.04 5.17 0.28
C GLN A 351 1.40 4.65 -1.02
N ARG A 352 0.10 4.92 -1.24
CA ARG A 352 -0.62 4.54 -2.47
C ARG A 352 -0.17 5.34 -3.68
N MET A 353 -0.11 6.65 -3.53
CA MET A 353 0.27 7.59 -4.58
C MET A 353 1.71 8.05 -4.36
N ARG A 354 2.66 7.10 -4.29
CA ARG A 354 4.08 7.41 -4.07
C ARG A 354 4.63 8.44 -5.05
N TYR A 355 4.14 8.43 -6.29
CA TYR A 355 4.51 9.43 -7.30
C TYR A 355 4.11 10.86 -6.91
N LEU A 356 2.99 11.06 -6.20
CA LEU A 356 2.62 12.36 -5.63
C LEU A 356 3.43 12.69 -4.38
N ASP A 357 3.67 11.71 -3.51
CA ASP A 357 4.52 11.90 -2.33
C ASP A 357 5.94 12.33 -2.73
N LEU A 358 6.56 11.67 -3.70
CA LEU A 358 7.88 12.05 -4.22
C LEU A 358 7.88 13.45 -4.87
N ALA A 359 6.78 13.85 -5.51
CA ALA A 359 6.69 15.13 -6.21
C ALA A 359 6.39 16.31 -5.27
N HIS A 360 5.67 16.07 -4.18
CA HIS A 360 5.06 17.13 -3.36
C HIS A 360 5.44 17.12 -1.89
N THR A 361 6.03 16.04 -1.37
CA THR A 361 6.52 15.97 0.00
C THR A 361 8.01 16.27 0.06
N ASP A 362 8.37 17.31 0.80
CA ASP A 362 9.78 17.65 1.01
C ASP A 362 10.50 16.52 1.78
N GLY A 363 11.73 16.19 1.38
CA GLY A 363 12.53 15.13 2.02
C GLY A 363 12.23 13.71 1.52
N ALA A 364 11.14 13.49 0.77
CA ALA A 364 10.75 12.15 0.33
C ALA A 364 11.79 11.54 -0.63
N ILE A 365 12.19 12.30 -1.66
CA ILE A 365 13.24 11.86 -2.61
C ILE A 365 14.56 11.65 -1.89
N GLU A 366 14.95 12.58 -1.01
CA GLU A 366 16.22 12.55 -0.27
C GLU A 366 16.33 11.28 0.59
N ARG A 367 15.23 10.85 1.22
CA ARG A 367 15.19 9.61 1.99
C ARG A 367 15.48 8.38 1.12
N PHE A 368 14.87 8.29 -0.06
CA PHE A 368 15.12 7.18 -0.97
C PHE A 368 16.52 7.24 -1.61
N VAL A 369 17.05 8.44 -1.85
CA VAL A 369 18.46 8.61 -2.26
C VAL A 369 19.40 8.11 -1.16
N LYS A 370 19.14 8.44 0.12
CA LYS A 370 19.90 7.89 1.25
C LYS A 370 19.82 6.37 1.31
N ARG A 371 18.64 5.77 1.10
CA ARG A 371 18.50 4.31 0.98
C ARG A 371 19.43 3.73 -0.10
N ILE A 372 19.47 4.34 -1.28
CA ILE A 372 20.31 3.89 -2.40
C ILE A 372 21.80 3.96 -2.03
N GLU A 373 22.25 5.06 -1.42
CA GLU A 373 23.64 5.20 -0.99
C GLU A 373 24.00 4.25 0.16
N ILE A 374 23.10 4.00 1.12
CA ILE A 374 23.29 2.97 2.17
C ILE A 374 23.50 1.61 1.53
N VAL A 375 22.58 1.18 0.65
CA VAL A 375 22.65 -0.12 -0.03
C VAL A 375 23.92 -0.28 -0.86
N LYS A 376 24.33 0.78 -1.56
CA LYS A 376 25.59 0.82 -2.30
C LYS A 376 26.81 0.72 -1.37
N SER A 377 26.77 1.39 -0.22
CA SER A 377 27.82 1.31 0.79
C SER A 377 27.96 -0.12 1.34
N VAL A 378 26.86 -0.81 1.65
CA VAL A 378 26.87 -2.22 2.07
C VAL A 378 27.63 -3.10 1.06
N ARG A 379 27.30 -2.99 -0.23
CA ARG A 379 28.00 -3.72 -1.30
C ARG A 379 29.49 -3.37 -1.33
N GLN A 380 29.84 -2.09 -1.21
CA GLN A 380 31.22 -1.64 -1.24
C GLN A 380 32.03 -2.15 -0.04
N THR A 381 31.47 -2.12 1.17
CA THR A 381 32.12 -2.64 2.39
C THR A 381 32.41 -4.13 2.24
N LEU A 382 31.45 -4.92 1.73
CA LEU A 382 31.63 -6.36 1.49
C LEU A 382 32.63 -6.65 0.37
N SER A 383 32.53 -5.94 -0.76
CA SER A 383 33.45 -6.10 -1.90
C SER A 383 34.90 -5.77 -1.51
N ASN A 384 35.11 -4.71 -0.73
CA ASN A 384 36.43 -4.33 -0.21
C ASN A 384 37.05 -5.41 0.71
N GLN A 385 36.21 -6.24 1.32
CA GLN A 385 36.63 -7.37 2.15
C GLN A 385 36.64 -8.71 1.38
N GLY A 386 36.51 -8.69 0.06
CA GLY A 386 36.63 -9.87 -0.80
C GLY A 386 35.41 -10.80 -0.79
N PHE A 387 34.25 -10.33 -0.35
CA PHE A 387 33.01 -11.08 -0.49
C PHE A 387 32.49 -11.03 -1.93
N LEU A 388 31.99 -12.17 -2.41
CA LEU A 388 31.39 -12.31 -3.74
C LEU A 388 29.87 -12.16 -3.63
N GLU A 389 29.30 -11.21 -4.36
CA GLU A 389 27.84 -11.10 -4.50
C GLU A 389 27.33 -12.26 -5.36
N ILE A 390 26.32 -12.97 -4.87
CA ILE A 390 25.66 -14.06 -5.59
C ILE A 390 24.16 -13.80 -5.67
N GLU A 391 23.49 -14.53 -6.56
CA GLU A 391 22.03 -14.54 -6.67
C GLU A 391 21.51 -15.98 -6.53
N GLY A 392 20.81 -16.26 -5.43
CA GLY A 392 20.17 -17.55 -5.18
C GLY A 392 18.77 -17.64 -5.80
N PRO A 393 18.18 -18.85 -5.87
CA PRO A 393 16.81 -19.03 -6.34
C PRO A 393 15.82 -18.29 -5.43
N THR A 394 14.82 -17.65 -6.05
CA THR A 394 13.67 -17.03 -5.34
C THR A 394 12.53 -18.02 -5.10
N LEU A 395 12.37 -18.98 -6.00
CA LEU A 395 11.40 -20.07 -5.91
C LEU A 395 12.10 -21.32 -5.41
N HIS A 396 11.69 -21.82 -4.25
CA HIS A 396 12.25 -23.01 -3.62
C HIS A 396 11.25 -24.17 -3.70
N ALA A 397 11.75 -25.40 -3.84
CA ALA A 397 10.92 -26.60 -3.69
C ALA A 397 10.52 -26.86 -2.24
N ILE A 398 11.29 -26.34 -1.28
CA ILE A 398 11.05 -26.43 0.16
C ILE A 398 11.43 -25.07 0.76
N ALA A 399 10.52 -24.44 1.50
CA ALA A 399 10.84 -23.21 2.22
C ALA A 399 11.67 -23.54 3.48
N GLY A 400 12.86 -22.96 3.60
CA GLY A 400 13.75 -23.17 4.74
C GLY A 400 14.69 -21.99 4.99
N GLY A 401 15.52 -22.09 6.03
CA GLY A 401 16.48 -21.06 6.46
C GLY A 401 15.91 -20.02 7.43
N ALA A 402 14.61 -20.06 7.73
CA ALA A 402 13.98 -19.27 8.78
C ALA A 402 12.70 -19.98 9.27
N ALA A 403 12.18 -19.55 10.42
CA ALA A 403 10.86 -19.94 10.89
C ALA A 403 9.82 -18.88 10.46
N ALA A 404 9.23 -19.05 9.29
CA ALA A 404 8.23 -18.13 8.75
C ALA A 404 7.27 -18.84 7.81
N ARG A 405 6.03 -18.33 7.70
CA ARG A 405 5.05 -18.88 6.75
C ARG A 405 5.42 -18.44 5.32
N PRO A 406 5.61 -19.35 4.36
CA PRO A 406 5.93 -18.96 2.99
C PRO A 406 4.70 -18.51 2.19
N PHE A 407 4.94 -17.82 1.08
CA PHE A 407 3.95 -17.73 -0.01
C PHE A 407 4.08 -18.96 -0.90
N ILE A 408 2.95 -19.57 -1.26
CA ILE A 408 2.87 -20.76 -2.09
C ILE A 408 2.49 -20.37 -3.52
N THR A 409 3.13 -20.98 -4.51
CA THR A 409 2.82 -20.80 -5.94
C THR A 409 2.93 -22.13 -6.68
N HIS A 410 2.56 -22.15 -7.97
CA HIS A 410 2.51 -23.38 -8.76
C HIS A 410 3.22 -23.22 -10.11
N HIS A 411 4.09 -24.18 -10.43
CA HIS A 411 4.78 -24.23 -11.72
C HIS A 411 3.99 -25.07 -12.72
N ASN A 412 3.13 -24.43 -13.52
CA ASN A 412 2.22 -25.09 -14.47
C ASN A 412 2.87 -26.18 -15.35
N ALA A 413 4.05 -25.92 -15.94
CA ALA A 413 4.65 -26.88 -16.87
C ALA A 413 5.32 -28.10 -16.19
N LEU A 414 5.66 -28.00 -14.91
CA LEU A 414 6.24 -29.11 -14.12
C LEU A 414 5.20 -29.75 -13.21
N GLY A 415 4.01 -29.15 -13.11
CA GLY A 415 2.93 -29.62 -12.25
C GLY A 415 3.31 -29.68 -10.78
N MET A 416 4.19 -28.79 -10.31
CA MET A 416 4.73 -28.83 -8.95
C MET A 416 4.47 -27.54 -8.17
N GLU A 417 4.29 -27.69 -6.87
CA GLU A 417 4.24 -26.58 -5.92
C GLU A 417 5.64 -25.99 -5.72
N LEU A 418 5.70 -24.68 -5.54
CA LEU A 418 6.90 -23.92 -5.22
C LEU A 418 6.59 -22.91 -4.14
N TYR A 419 7.61 -22.52 -3.39
CA TYR A 419 7.52 -21.55 -2.31
C TYR A 419 8.39 -20.35 -2.61
N MET A 420 7.89 -19.15 -2.34
CA MET A 420 8.74 -17.98 -2.31
C MET A 420 9.69 -18.09 -1.10
N ARG A 421 10.97 -17.82 -1.30
CA ARG A 421 11.99 -17.92 -0.26
C ARG A 421 11.70 -17.05 0.96
N ILE A 422 11.89 -17.61 2.16
CA ILE A 422 11.71 -16.94 3.46
C ILE A 422 13.04 -16.45 4.07
N ALA A 423 14.16 -16.93 3.52
CA ALA A 423 15.55 -16.62 3.85
C ALA A 423 16.46 -16.88 2.63
N LEU A 424 17.70 -16.41 2.67
CA LEU A 424 18.73 -16.64 1.62
C LEU A 424 19.71 -17.78 2.01
N GLU A 425 19.67 -18.19 3.28
CA GLU A 425 20.71 -18.91 4.01
C GLU A 425 21.15 -20.24 3.40
N LEU A 426 20.21 -21.16 3.16
CA LEU A 426 20.57 -22.55 2.91
C LEU A 426 21.34 -22.71 1.58
N HIS A 427 21.13 -21.84 0.60
CA HIS A 427 21.87 -21.86 -0.66
C HIS A 427 23.27 -21.27 -0.49
N LEU A 428 23.41 -20.19 0.27
CA LEU A 428 24.71 -19.58 0.56
C LEU A 428 25.64 -20.56 1.31
N LYS A 429 25.11 -21.32 2.27
CA LYS A 429 25.86 -22.38 2.96
C LYS A 429 26.33 -23.49 2.01
N ARG A 430 25.52 -23.88 1.02
CA ARG A 430 25.93 -24.84 -0.02
C ARG A 430 27.11 -24.31 -0.85
N LEU A 431 27.21 -23.00 -1.06
CA LEU A 431 28.37 -22.40 -1.74
C LEU A 431 29.65 -22.50 -0.90
N LEU A 432 29.55 -22.41 0.43
CA LEU A 432 30.70 -22.66 1.30
C LEU A 432 31.22 -24.09 1.17
N VAL A 433 30.33 -25.09 1.08
CA VAL A 433 30.69 -26.49 0.79
C VAL A 433 31.42 -26.60 -0.56
N GLY A 434 30.99 -25.81 -1.55
CA GLY A 434 31.64 -25.71 -2.86
C GLY A 434 32.98 -24.97 -2.87
N GLY A 435 33.43 -24.41 -1.74
CA GLY A 435 34.69 -23.68 -1.61
C GLY A 435 34.61 -22.18 -1.88
N MET A 436 33.41 -21.60 -1.99
CA MET A 436 33.25 -20.14 -2.06
C MET A 436 33.33 -19.54 -0.66
N GLU A 437 34.53 -19.19 -0.21
CA GLU A 437 34.82 -18.87 1.21
C GLU A 437 34.16 -17.60 1.73
N ARG A 438 33.78 -16.66 0.87
CA ARG A 438 33.15 -15.38 1.24
C ARG A 438 32.07 -15.02 0.25
N VAL A 439 30.81 -15.22 0.62
CA VAL A 439 29.65 -14.96 -0.24
C VAL A 439 28.63 -14.08 0.47
N PHE A 440 27.91 -13.29 -0.29
CA PHE A 440 26.73 -12.60 0.21
C PHE A 440 25.64 -12.50 -0.85
N GLU A 441 24.41 -12.39 -0.41
CA GLU A 441 23.29 -12.01 -1.25
C GLU A 441 22.54 -10.83 -0.62
N LEU A 442 22.26 -9.81 -1.43
CA LEU A 442 21.36 -8.72 -1.07
C LEU A 442 20.05 -8.88 -1.83
N GLY A 443 19.10 -9.56 -1.22
CA GLY A 443 17.91 -10.08 -1.92
C GLY A 443 16.59 -9.73 -1.25
N ARG A 444 15.49 -9.94 -1.99
CA ARG A 444 14.14 -9.93 -1.43
C ARG A 444 13.87 -11.26 -0.73
N VAL A 445 13.27 -11.21 0.46
CA VAL A 445 12.66 -12.36 1.15
C VAL A 445 11.17 -12.11 1.31
N TYR A 446 10.38 -13.18 1.37
CA TYR A 446 8.93 -13.13 1.34
C TYR A 446 8.36 -13.94 2.50
N ARG A 447 7.63 -13.29 3.40
CA ARG A 447 6.99 -13.92 4.56
C ARG A 447 5.52 -13.59 4.58
N ASN A 448 4.68 -14.61 4.57
CA ASN A 448 3.23 -14.51 4.55
C ASN A 448 2.69 -14.25 5.96
N GLU A 449 3.02 -13.07 6.45
CA GLU A 449 2.79 -12.59 7.82
C GLU A 449 2.00 -11.26 7.79
N GLY A 450 1.63 -10.77 8.98
CA GLY A 450 0.91 -9.50 9.13
C GLY A 450 1.76 -8.28 8.74
N ILE A 451 1.09 -7.20 8.33
CA ILE A 451 1.72 -5.91 8.03
C ILE A 451 1.74 -5.06 9.30
N SER A 452 2.89 -4.49 9.65
CA SER A 452 3.05 -3.59 10.81
C SER A 452 3.95 -2.39 10.44
N PRO A 453 4.17 -1.42 11.33
CA PRO A 453 5.19 -0.39 11.12
C PRO A 453 6.61 -0.93 10.93
N LYS A 454 6.90 -2.15 11.39
CA LYS A 454 8.21 -2.80 11.30
C LYS A 454 8.24 -3.99 10.31
N HIS A 455 7.09 -4.42 9.78
CA HIS A 455 6.95 -5.61 8.94
C HIS A 455 6.22 -5.33 7.63
N ASN A 456 6.85 -5.74 6.52
CA ASN A 456 6.24 -5.77 5.19
C ASN A 456 6.41 -7.20 4.62
N PRO A 457 5.41 -7.80 3.95
CA PRO A 457 5.45 -9.21 3.53
C PRO A 457 6.59 -9.54 2.57
N GLU A 458 7.09 -8.54 1.85
CA GLU A 458 8.31 -8.64 1.07
C GLU A 458 9.31 -7.58 1.56
N PHE A 459 10.54 -7.96 1.87
CA PHE A 459 11.53 -7.03 2.43
C PHE A 459 12.95 -7.42 2.03
N THR A 460 13.84 -6.44 2.04
CA THR A 460 15.24 -6.59 1.61
C THR A 460 16.08 -7.07 2.78
N MET A 461 16.72 -8.21 2.60
CA MET A 461 17.65 -8.78 3.55
C MET A 461 19.03 -8.88 2.90
N LEU A 462 20.05 -8.58 3.68
CA LEU A 462 21.41 -8.99 3.39
C LEU A 462 21.65 -10.29 4.14
N GLU A 463 22.20 -11.29 3.47
CA GLU A 463 22.84 -12.40 4.14
C GLU A 463 24.28 -12.58 3.66
N VAL A 464 25.18 -12.82 4.61
CA VAL A 464 26.63 -12.91 4.40
C VAL A 464 27.14 -14.17 5.06
N TYR A 465 28.04 -14.89 4.39
CA TYR A 465 28.70 -16.08 4.94
C TYR A 465 30.21 -16.02 4.70
N GLN A 466 30.96 -16.26 5.76
CA GLN A 466 32.43 -16.27 5.75
C GLN A 466 32.96 -17.58 6.35
N ALA A 467 33.59 -18.39 5.50
CA ALA A 467 34.38 -19.53 5.93
C ALA A 467 35.55 -19.10 6.83
N TYR A 468 35.87 -19.97 7.78
CA TYR A 468 36.85 -19.80 8.86
C TYR A 468 36.57 -18.59 9.78
N GLY A 469 35.36 -18.02 9.70
CA GLY A 469 34.84 -17.03 10.64
C GLY A 469 34.01 -17.65 11.76
N ASN A 470 33.48 -16.78 12.62
CA ASN A 470 32.55 -17.08 13.70
C ASN A 470 31.64 -15.87 13.98
N TYR A 471 30.74 -15.98 14.95
CA TYR A 471 29.88 -14.86 15.36
C TYR A 471 30.63 -13.58 15.78
N ARG A 472 31.89 -13.65 16.25
CA ARG A 472 32.69 -12.45 16.57
C ARG A 472 33.16 -11.72 15.33
N SER A 473 33.63 -12.46 14.32
CA SER A 473 33.94 -11.84 13.01
C SER A 473 32.70 -11.20 12.37
N MET A 474 31.51 -11.77 12.61
CA MET A 474 30.25 -11.19 12.13
C MET A 474 29.86 -9.93 12.91
N MET A 475 30.19 -9.80 14.20
CA MET A 475 30.02 -8.54 14.95
C MET A 475 30.91 -7.43 14.36
N ASP A 476 32.19 -7.74 14.12
CA ASP A 476 33.14 -6.77 13.55
C ASP A 476 32.71 -6.33 12.13
N LEU A 477 32.19 -7.26 11.32
CA LEU A 477 31.63 -6.95 10.00
C LEU A 477 30.36 -6.09 10.10
N THR A 478 29.48 -6.36 11.06
CA THR A 478 28.24 -5.61 11.27
C THR A 478 28.53 -4.15 11.65
N GLU A 479 29.51 -3.92 12.55
CA GLU A 479 29.98 -2.57 12.88
C GLU A 479 30.53 -1.83 11.65
N ALA A 480 31.33 -2.50 10.83
CA ALA A 480 31.87 -1.92 9.60
C ALA A 480 30.76 -1.52 8.61
N ILE A 481 29.80 -2.41 8.37
CA ILE A 481 28.66 -2.14 7.47
C ILE A 481 27.88 -0.90 7.92
N ILE A 482 27.54 -0.82 9.20
CA ILE A 482 26.73 0.28 9.73
C ILE A 482 27.52 1.60 9.70
N THR A 483 28.77 1.60 10.16
CA THR A 483 29.57 2.83 10.20
C THR A 483 29.92 3.36 8.81
N ASP A 484 30.19 2.48 7.84
CA ASP A 484 30.43 2.89 6.45
C ASP A 484 29.14 3.37 5.77
N ALA A 485 27.98 2.80 6.09
CA ALA A 485 26.70 3.31 5.64
C ALA A 485 26.43 4.74 6.14
N ILE A 486 26.71 5.03 7.41
CA ILE A 486 26.59 6.39 7.99
C ILE A 486 27.51 7.39 7.28
N LYS A 487 28.78 7.02 7.07
CA LYS A 487 29.73 7.87 6.32
C LYS A 487 29.27 8.12 4.89
N ALA A 488 28.73 7.10 4.22
CA ALA A 488 28.29 7.21 2.82
C ALA A 488 27.14 8.20 2.62
N ILE A 489 26.26 8.36 3.61
CA ILE A 489 25.19 9.37 3.59
C ILE A 489 25.63 10.73 4.15
N GLY A 490 26.91 10.90 4.48
CA GLY A 490 27.49 12.17 4.95
C GLY A 490 27.07 12.57 6.36
N GLU A 491 26.59 11.63 7.17
CA GLU A 491 26.08 11.89 8.52
C GLU A 491 27.13 11.65 9.60
N LYS A 492 26.87 12.16 10.80
CA LYS A 492 27.67 11.87 12.00
C LYS A 492 27.25 10.53 12.61
N PHE A 493 28.08 9.96 13.48
CA PHE A 493 27.72 8.74 14.21
C PHE A 493 26.66 8.95 15.29
N GLU A 494 26.36 10.19 15.67
CA GLU A 494 25.20 10.49 16.52
C GLU A 494 24.02 10.88 15.63
N LEU A 495 23.01 10.01 15.56
CA LEU A 495 21.84 10.18 14.69
C LEU A 495 20.55 10.13 15.51
N PRO A 496 19.55 10.98 15.20
CA PRO A 496 18.25 10.90 15.85
C PRO A 496 17.47 9.68 15.36
N TYR A 497 16.78 9.03 16.28
CA TYR A 497 15.73 8.06 15.98
C TYR A 497 14.52 8.33 16.88
N GLY A 498 13.47 8.92 16.29
CA GLY A 498 12.34 9.46 17.06
C GLY A 498 12.81 10.59 17.98
N GLU A 499 12.54 10.45 19.28
CA GLU A 499 12.94 11.42 20.32
C GLU A 499 14.33 11.15 20.90
N THR A 500 14.94 10.00 20.53
CA THR A 500 16.21 9.55 21.08
C THR A 500 17.38 9.87 20.15
N LEU A 501 18.57 10.05 20.73
CA LEU A 501 19.82 10.18 19.99
C LEU A 501 20.60 8.86 20.12
N VAL A 502 20.90 8.22 19.00
CA VAL A 502 21.64 6.95 18.95
C VAL A 502 23.09 7.24 18.60
N ASN A 503 24.02 6.74 19.42
CA ASN A 503 25.45 6.83 19.16
C ASN A 503 25.97 5.53 18.51
N PHE A 504 26.35 5.62 17.24
CA PHE A 504 26.92 4.56 16.43
C PHE A 504 28.47 4.57 16.42
N THR A 505 29.10 5.17 17.42
CA THR A 505 30.57 5.14 17.55
C THR A 505 31.01 3.75 18.05
N PRO A 506 31.83 3.00 17.30
CA PRO A 506 32.33 1.70 17.75
C PRO A 506 33.31 1.82 18.94
N PRO A 507 33.51 0.74 19.71
CA PRO A 507 32.84 -0.56 19.59
C PRO A 507 31.41 -0.51 20.14
N PHE A 508 30.51 -1.29 19.55
CA PHE A 508 29.16 -1.47 20.09
C PHE A 508 29.20 -2.34 21.34
N GLU A 509 28.25 -2.12 22.24
CA GLU A 509 28.21 -2.86 23.50
C GLU A 509 27.93 -4.34 23.21
N ARG A 510 28.58 -5.23 23.97
CA ARG A 510 28.38 -6.69 23.86
C ARG A 510 27.92 -7.20 25.22
N ARG A 511 26.71 -7.74 25.27
CA ARG A 511 26.04 -8.19 26.51
C ARG A 511 25.47 -9.57 26.30
N THR A 512 25.60 -10.46 27.29
CA THR A 512 25.04 -11.80 27.15
C THR A 512 23.53 -11.79 27.37
N TYR A 513 22.83 -12.69 26.69
CA TYR A 513 21.40 -12.92 26.86
C TYR A 513 21.05 -13.16 28.34
N ALA A 514 21.82 -14.00 29.01
CA ALA A 514 21.60 -14.35 30.41
C ALA A 514 21.75 -13.15 31.36
N GLU A 515 22.77 -12.31 31.17
CA GLU A 515 22.98 -11.09 31.97
C GLU A 515 21.81 -10.12 31.81
N LEU A 516 21.37 -9.86 30.57
CA LEU A 516 20.28 -8.93 30.30
C LEU A 516 18.94 -9.47 30.82
N PHE A 517 18.69 -10.77 30.64
CA PHE A 517 17.51 -11.42 31.19
C PHE A 517 17.46 -11.25 32.71
N GLN A 518 18.56 -11.54 33.41
CA GLN A 518 18.63 -11.41 34.86
C GLN A 518 18.48 -9.96 35.33
N GLU A 519 19.11 -9.01 34.64
CA GLU A 519 19.03 -7.58 34.97
C GLU A 519 17.60 -7.04 34.86
N CYS A 520 16.89 -7.35 33.77
CA CYS A 520 15.56 -6.81 33.50
C CYS A 520 14.44 -7.54 34.28
N THR A 521 14.61 -8.83 34.59
CA THR A 521 13.57 -9.64 35.26
C THR A 521 13.83 -9.85 36.75
N GLY A 522 15.09 -9.74 37.19
CA GLY A 522 15.52 -10.12 38.54
C GLY A 522 15.60 -11.63 38.78
N ILE A 523 15.42 -12.45 37.74
CA ILE A 523 15.34 -13.92 37.83
C ILE A 523 16.64 -14.53 37.31
N ASP A 524 17.15 -15.53 38.03
CA ASP A 524 18.23 -16.38 37.50
C ASP A 524 17.72 -17.12 36.26
N PRO A 525 18.31 -16.89 35.07
CA PRO A 525 17.85 -17.54 33.85
C PRO A 525 17.95 -19.06 33.93
N THR A 526 18.72 -19.66 34.85
CA THR A 526 18.80 -21.13 34.99
C THR A 526 17.67 -21.74 35.83
N ASP A 527 16.84 -20.94 36.52
CA ASP A 527 15.71 -21.41 37.33
C ASP A 527 14.42 -21.52 36.49
N ASP A 528 14.20 -22.70 35.89
CA ASP A 528 13.02 -23.00 35.07
C ASP A 528 11.69 -22.70 35.80
N ASN A 529 11.63 -22.94 37.12
CA ASN A 529 10.39 -22.74 37.88
C ASN A 529 10.10 -21.25 38.09
N ALA A 530 11.13 -20.47 38.43
CA ALA A 530 11.00 -19.02 38.56
C ALA A 530 10.63 -18.36 37.22
N VAL A 531 11.28 -18.77 36.13
CA VAL A 531 10.96 -18.33 34.77
C VAL A 531 9.50 -18.62 34.42
N LYS A 532 9.04 -19.86 34.63
CA LYS A 532 7.66 -20.25 34.32
C LYS A 532 6.63 -19.47 35.16
N LEU A 533 6.90 -19.28 36.45
CA LEU A 533 6.03 -18.50 37.33
C LEU A 533 5.94 -17.03 36.88
N TYR A 534 7.06 -16.46 36.45
CA TYR A 534 7.12 -15.09 35.95
C TYR A 534 6.36 -14.93 34.63
N ALA A 535 6.52 -15.86 33.68
CA ALA A 535 5.75 -15.88 32.44
C ALA A 535 4.23 -15.92 32.71
N VAL A 536 3.78 -16.77 33.63
CA VAL A 536 2.36 -16.83 34.03
C VAL A 536 1.89 -15.50 34.62
N ASN A 537 2.72 -14.83 35.43
CA ASN A 537 2.39 -13.51 35.97
C ASN A 537 2.32 -12.41 34.91
N LEU A 538 3.04 -12.56 33.79
CA LEU A 538 2.93 -11.68 32.61
C LEU A 538 1.74 -12.02 31.72
N GLY A 539 1.03 -13.12 31.98
CA GLY A 539 -0.08 -13.60 31.15
C GLY A 539 0.37 -14.35 29.89
N LEU A 540 1.62 -14.81 29.83
CA LEU A 540 2.14 -15.63 28.74
C LEU A 540 1.68 -17.09 28.87
N ASP A 541 1.34 -17.71 27.75
CA ASP A 541 1.05 -19.15 27.71
C ASP A 541 2.33 -19.96 27.87
N THR A 542 2.33 -20.90 28.81
CA THR A 542 3.48 -21.76 29.15
C THR A 542 3.18 -23.25 28.97
N GLU A 543 1.96 -23.60 28.55
CA GLU A 543 1.55 -25.00 28.47
C GLU A 543 2.25 -25.70 27.30
N GLY A 544 2.88 -26.86 27.58
CA GLY A 544 3.59 -27.65 26.56
C GLY A 544 4.87 -27.03 25.98
N LYS A 545 5.22 -25.79 26.34
CA LYS A 545 6.41 -25.10 25.80
C LYS A 545 7.70 -25.52 26.52
N HIS A 546 8.79 -25.59 25.76
CA HIS A 546 10.14 -25.77 26.31
C HIS A 546 10.52 -24.54 27.17
N PRO A 547 11.23 -24.70 28.31
CA PRO A 547 11.59 -23.58 29.18
C PRO A 547 12.30 -22.43 28.47
N ASP A 548 13.20 -22.71 27.52
CA ASP A 548 13.90 -21.67 26.75
C ASP A 548 12.99 -20.91 25.77
N VAL A 549 11.90 -21.51 25.30
CA VAL A 549 10.88 -20.78 24.51
C VAL A 549 10.18 -19.77 25.42
N ILE A 550 9.83 -20.17 26.64
CA ILE A 550 9.23 -19.28 27.64
C ILE A 550 10.21 -18.14 28.00
N ARG A 551 11.50 -18.45 28.17
CA ARG A 551 12.54 -17.43 28.40
C ARG A 551 12.60 -16.43 27.26
N ASN A 552 12.52 -16.88 26.02
CA ASN A 552 12.56 -16.01 24.84
C ASN A 552 11.35 -15.10 24.77
N GLU A 553 10.14 -15.62 25.03
CA GLU A 553 8.93 -14.80 25.10
C GLU A 553 9.00 -13.73 26.21
N ILE A 554 9.58 -14.07 27.37
CA ILE A 554 9.85 -13.07 28.43
C ILE A 554 10.89 -12.04 27.96
N PHE A 555 11.94 -12.48 27.25
CA PHE A 555 12.99 -11.60 26.76
C PHE A 555 12.44 -10.57 25.77
N GLU A 556 11.64 -11.01 24.80
CA GLU A 556 10.92 -10.14 23.86
C GLU A 556 10.06 -9.09 24.61
N GLU A 557 9.35 -9.52 25.65
CA GLU A 557 8.40 -8.68 26.40
C GLU A 557 9.02 -7.75 27.47
N LYS A 558 10.27 -8.01 27.90
CA LYS A 558 10.87 -7.28 29.04
C LYS A 558 12.26 -6.73 28.78
N VAL A 559 13.01 -7.31 27.84
CA VAL A 559 14.40 -6.94 27.60
C VAL A 559 14.52 -6.04 26.39
N GLU A 560 13.92 -6.40 25.24
CA GLU A 560 14.14 -5.69 23.96
C GLU A 560 13.95 -4.16 24.09
N ASP A 561 12.79 -3.71 24.57
CA ASP A 561 12.46 -2.29 24.71
C ASP A 561 13.36 -1.55 25.71
N SER A 562 14.07 -2.26 26.58
CA SER A 562 15.02 -1.67 27.54
C SER A 562 16.39 -1.37 26.92
N LEU A 563 16.72 -1.97 25.77
CA LEU A 563 18.04 -1.85 25.14
C LEU A 563 18.18 -0.48 24.45
N GLN A 564 19.09 0.36 24.94
CA GLN A 564 19.36 1.71 24.42
C GLN A 564 20.72 1.78 23.72
N GLY A 565 20.73 2.29 22.49
CA GLY A 565 21.92 2.29 21.64
C GLY A 565 22.15 0.94 20.92
N PRO A 566 23.25 0.83 20.15
CA PRO A 566 23.62 -0.41 19.48
C PRO A 566 24.23 -1.41 20.47
N ILE A 567 23.51 -2.52 20.72
CA ILE A 567 23.91 -3.58 21.65
C ILE A 567 23.85 -4.93 20.92
N PHE A 568 24.99 -5.61 20.86
CA PHE A 568 25.04 -7.04 20.52
C PHE A 568 24.62 -7.85 21.73
N VAL A 569 23.43 -8.44 21.67
CA VAL A 569 22.99 -9.48 22.59
C VAL A 569 23.61 -10.78 22.11
N ILE A 570 24.41 -11.44 22.93
CA ILE A 570 25.17 -12.64 22.56
C ILE A 570 24.80 -13.85 23.41
N ASP A 571 25.19 -15.05 22.96
CA ASP A 571 25.18 -16.27 23.78
C ASP A 571 23.76 -16.76 24.17
N TYR A 572 22.92 -16.99 23.16
CA TYR A 572 21.53 -17.44 23.31
C TYR A 572 21.42 -18.89 23.80
N PRO A 573 20.29 -19.30 24.41
CA PRO A 573 20.01 -20.71 24.70
C PRO A 573 20.06 -21.56 23.43
N ALA A 574 20.79 -22.68 23.46
CA ALA A 574 21.04 -23.51 22.28
C ALA A 574 19.78 -24.20 21.74
N SER A 575 18.79 -24.46 22.59
CA SER A 575 17.54 -25.16 22.23
C SER A 575 16.67 -24.36 21.25
N ILE A 576 16.78 -23.03 21.23
CA ILE A 576 16.07 -22.12 20.31
C ILE A 576 16.92 -21.71 19.11
N CYS A 577 18.12 -22.29 18.95
CA CYS A 577 19.09 -21.94 17.90
C CYS A 577 19.46 -23.19 17.06
N PRO A 578 18.53 -23.71 16.23
CA PRO A 578 18.65 -25.02 15.56
C PRO A 578 19.75 -25.09 14.48
N LEU A 579 20.24 -23.93 14.02
CA LEU A 579 21.22 -23.80 12.94
C LEU A 579 22.58 -23.32 13.45
N THR A 580 22.72 -23.17 14.77
CA THR A 580 23.86 -22.51 15.40
C THR A 580 24.77 -23.51 16.09
N LYS A 581 26.07 -23.26 15.99
CA LYS A 581 27.08 -24.02 16.72
C LYS A 581 26.99 -23.75 18.22
N ARG A 582 27.05 -24.82 19.01
CA ARG A 582 27.10 -24.76 20.48
C ARG A 582 28.49 -24.32 20.94
N LYS A 583 28.55 -23.60 22.06
CA LYS A 583 29.82 -23.26 22.69
C LYS A 583 30.56 -24.52 23.14
N PRO A 584 31.89 -24.62 22.93
CA PRO A 584 32.67 -25.79 23.33
C PRO A 584 32.68 -26.05 24.84
N ASP A 585 32.67 -24.99 25.65
CA ASP A 585 32.75 -25.03 27.11
C ASP A 585 31.38 -25.10 27.80
N ASN A 586 30.32 -24.64 27.13
CA ASN A 586 28.95 -24.73 27.61
C ASN A 586 27.96 -25.06 26.48
N PRO A 587 27.69 -26.36 26.21
CA PRO A 587 26.82 -26.76 25.10
C PRO A 587 25.35 -26.33 25.23
N ALA A 588 24.90 -25.84 26.40
CA ALA A 588 23.58 -25.25 26.56
C ALA A 588 23.45 -23.86 25.91
N VAL A 589 24.57 -23.27 25.49
CA VAL A 589 24.67 -21.95 24.88
C VAL A 589 25.09 -22.06 23.42
N ALA A 590 24.43 -21.29 22.56
CA ALA A 590 24.73 -21.14 21.14
C ALA A 590 25.61 -19.91 20.90
N GLU A 591 26.58 -20.02 19.99
CA GLU A 591 27.37 -18.88 19.52
C GLU A 591 26.56 -18.03 18.53
N ARG A 592 25.52 -17.36 19.03
CA ARG A 592 24.63 -16.45 18.30
C ARG A 592 24.73 -15.05 18.87
N PHE A 593 24.51 -14.05 18.01
CA PHE A 593 24.15 -12.72 18.45
C PHE A 593 22.96 -12.17 17.66
N GLU A 594 22.24 -11.26 18.29
CA GLU A 594 21.39 -10.30 17.60
C GLU A 594 21.85 -8.89 17.93
N LEU A 595 21.79 -7.99 16.95
CA LEU A 595 22.06 -6.57 17.18
C LEU A 595 20.73 -5.86 17.39
N PHE A 596 20.55 -5.30 18.58
CA PHE A 596 19.44 -4.40 18.90
C PHE A 596 19.91 -2.96 18.86
N ILE A 597 19.09 -2.09 18.26
CA ILE A 597 19.28 -0.64 18.29
C ILE A 597 17.96 -0.03 18.76
N ASN A 598 17.93 0.48 19.99
CA ASN A 598 16.73 1.02 20.65
C ASN A 598 15.54 0.04 20.59
N GLY A 599 15.77 -1.20 21.04
CA GLY A 599 14.79 -2.28 21.04
C GLY A 599 14.33 -2.78 19.67
N MET A 600 14.97 -2.34 18.57
CA MET A 600 14.74 -2.92 17.26
C MET A 600 15.88 -3.87 16.90
N GLU A 601 15.56 -5.14 16.68
CA GLU A 601 16.48 -6.12 16.08
C GLU A 601 16.82 -5.71 14.64
N VAL A 602 18.11 -5.56 14.34
CA VAL A 602 18.61 -5.12 13.02
C VAL A 602 19.40 -6.22 12.32
N ALA A 603 20.08 -7.07 13.09
CA ALA A 603 20.89 -8.15 12.58
C ALA A 603 20.75 -9.40 13.46
N ASN A 604 20.85 -10.57 12.85
CA ASN A 604 20.95 -11.85 13.51
C ASN A 604 22.11 -12.60 12.88
N ALA A 605 23.03 -13.14 13.68
CA ALA A 605 24.23 -13.78 13.19
C ALA A 605 24.69 -14.89 14.14
N TYR A 606 25.43 -15.84 13.62
CA TYR A 606 25.92 -16.94 14.44
C TYR A 606 27.13 -17.65 13.83
N THR A 607 27.83 -18.40 14.67
CA THR A 607 28.77 -19.43 14.20
C THR A 607 27.95 -20.59 13.67
N GLU A 608 28.21 -20.97 12.42
CA GLU A 608 27.38 -21.92 11.71
C GLU A 608 27.52 -23.35 12.22
N LEU A 609 26.39 -24.02 12.42
CA LEU A 609 26.39 -25.45 12.66
C LEU A 609 26.80 -26.17 11.37
N ASN A 610 27.94 -26.86 11.42
CA ASN A 610 28.50 -27.59 10.30
C ASN A 610 28.60 -29.11 10.54
N ASP A 611 28.04 -29.60 11.65
CA ASP A 611 27.90 -31.03 11.96
C ASP A 611 26.60 -31.56 11.32
N PRO A 612 26.69 -32.42 10.28
CA PRO A 612 25.51 -32.90 9.57
C PRO A 612 24.60 -33.80 10.40
N ASP A 613 25.15 -34.56 11.36
CA ASP A 613 24.36 -35.51 12.15
C ASP A 613 23.61 -34.76 13.27
N LEU A 614 24.25 -33.77 13.90
CA LEU A 614 23.56 -32.88 14.82
C LEU A 614 22.51 -32.01 14.11
N GLN A 615 22.79 -31.52 12.90
CA GLN A 615 21.81 -30.74 12.14
C GLN A 615 20.58 -31.58 11.76
N ASP A 616 20.76 -32.84 11.33
CA ASP A 616 19.66 -33.77 11.04
C ASP A 616 18.83 -34.04 12.29
N GLN A 617 19.48 -34.26 13.44
CA GLN A 617 18.79 -34.43 14.71
C GLN A 617 17.93 -33.21 15.07
N LEU A 618 18.48 -32.00 14.97
CA LEU A 618 17.76 -30.76 15.31
C LEU A 618 16.56 -30.53 14.40
N PHE A 619 16.70 -30.77 13.09
CA PHE A 619 15.56 -30.69 12.17
C PHE A 619 14.47 -31.70 12.50
N ARG A 620 14.82 -32.93 12.88
CA ARG A 620 13.82 -33.91 13.33
C ARG A 620 13.08 -33.42 14.57
N THR A 621 13.80 -32.93 15.57
CA THR A 621 13.18 -32.40 16.80
C THR A 621 12.28 -31.19 16.53
N GLN A 622 12.61 -30.32 15.57
CA GLN A 622 11.73 -29.20 15.20
C GLN A 622 10.42 -29.65 14.52
N LEU A 623 10.42 -30.82 13.88
CA LEU A 623 9.25 -31.41 13.22
C LEU A 623 8.43 -32.30 14.16
N GLU A 624 8.98 -32.69 15.31
CA GLU A 624 8.30 -33.53 16.29
C GLU A 624 7.10 -32.79 16.91
N GLY A 625 5.93 -33.42 16.87
CA GLY A 625 4.72 -32.92 17.55
C GLY A 625 3.85 -31.93 16.76
N GLN A 626 4.19 -31.62 15.51
CA GLN A 626 3.35 -30.81 14.62
C GLN A 626 3.03 -31.57 13.32
N PRO A 627 1.79 -31.46 12.78
CA PRO A 627 1.52 -31.88 11.42
C PRO A 627 2.47 -31.16 10.46
N GLU A 628 3.01 -31.88 9.48
CA GLU A 628 4.00 -31.31 8.55
C GLU A 628 3.47 -30.05 7.84
N GLU A 629 2.16 -30.01 7.56
CA GLU A 629 1.46 -28.86 6.96
C GLU A 629 1.45 -27.60 7.84
N ASP A 630 1.47 -27.77 9.16
CA ASP A 630 1.42 -26.68 10.14
C ASP A 630 2.81 -26.21 10.60
N SER A 631 3.85 -27.00 10.33
CA SER A 631 5.22 -26.65 10.75
C SER A 631 5.82 -25.56 9.85
N MET A 632 6.35 -24.53 10.51
CA MET A 632 7.16 -23.47 9.86
C MET A 632 8.57 -23.94 9.48
N ALA A 633 8.98 -25.13 9.96
CA ALA A 633 10.22 -25.78 9.59
C ALA A 633 9.92 -26.92 8.63
N LYS A 634 10.85 -27.18 7.69
CA LYS A 634 10.77 -28.30 6.76
C LYS A 634 12.11 -29.03 6.72
N MET A 635 12.06 -30.34 6.56
CA MET A 635 13.27 -31.15 6.41
C MET A 635 13.88 -30.91 5.02
N ASP A 636 15.07 -30.31 4.98
CA ASP A 636 15.86 -30.18 3.75
C ASP A 636 16.94 -31.27 3.69
N HIS A 637 16.59 -32.43 3.13
CA HIS A 637 17.52 -33.54 2.96
C HIS A 637 18.71 -33.21 2.05
N ASP A 638 18.54 -32.30 1.08
CA ASP A 638 19.64 -31.89 0.21
C ASP A 638 20.64 -31.01 0.98
N PHE A 639 20.17 -30.15 1.87
CA PHE A 639 21.04 -29.37 2.74
C PHE A 639 21.87 -30.26 3.69
N ILE A 640 21.23 -31.25 4.34
CA ILE A 640 21.96 -32.24 5.16
C ILE A 640 22.99 -33.00 4.31
N ARG A 641 22.62 -33.40 3.09
CA ARG A 641 23.55 -34.02 2.15
C ARG A 641 24.72 -33.10 1.80
N ALA A 642 24.49 -31.79 1.60
CA ALA A 642 25.55 -30.82 1.37
C ALA A 642 26.51 -30.74 2.55
N LEU A 643 26.00 -30.66 3.79
CA LEU A 643 26.85 -30.66 5.00
C LEU A 643 27.73 -31.91 5.11
N ARG A 644 27.21 -33.08 4.72
CA ARG A 644 27.98 -34.35 4.66
C ARG A 644 29.14 -34.31 3.66
N ASN A 645 29.13 -33.40 2.69
CA ASN A 645 30.25 -33.16 1.77
C ASN A 645 31.29 -32.18 2.32
N GLY A 646 31.10 -31.70 3.56
CA GLY A 646 32.09 -30.90 4.30
C GLY A 646 31.86 -29.41 4.13
N MET A 647 31.09 -28.80 5.04
CA MET A 647 31.05 -27.35 5.18
C MET A 647 32.18 -26.89 6.13
N PRO A 648 33.02 -25.91 5.73
CA PRO A 648 34.03 -25.36 6.64
C PRO A 648 33.37 -24.71 7.88
N PRO A 649 34.10 -24.54 8.99
CA PRO A 649 33.62 -23.66 10.07
C PRO A 649 33.36 -22.28 9.47
N ALA A 650 32.27 -21.62 9.85
CA ALA A 650 31.89 -20.34 9.25
C ALA A 650 31.13 -19.46 10.25
N GLY A 651 31.14 -18.16 9.97
CA GLY A 651 30.16 -17.21 10.53
C GLY A 651 29.16 -16.82 9.45
N GLY A 652 27.89 -16.76 9.79
CA GLY A 652 26.84 -16.21 8.96
C GLY A 652 26.14 -15.04 9.63
N LEU A 653 25.66 -14.09 8.82
CA LEU A 653 25.08 -12.82 9.25
C LEU A 653 23.91 -12.46 8.34
N GLY A 654 22.73 -12.25 8.94
CA GLY A 654 21.58 -11.61 8.32
C GLY A 654 21.41 -10.17 8.82
N ILE A 655 21.14 -9.23 7.93
CA ILE A 655 20.78 -7.84 8.26
C ILE A 655 19.48 -7.46 7.56
N GLY A 656 18.51 -6.95 8.33
CA GLY A 656 17.30 -6.32 7.80
C GLY A 656 17.62 -4.94 7.23
N ILE A 657 17.85 -4.86 5.91
CA ILE A 657 18.27 -3.61 5.24
C ILE A 657 17.22 -2.52 5.40
N ASP A 658 15.94 -2.89 5.37
CA ASP A 658 14.86 -1.95 5.56
C ASP A 658 14.88 -1.30 6.96
N ARG A 659 15.12 -2.10 8.02
CA ARG A 659 15.27 -1.62 9.41
C ARG A 659 16.54 -0.78 9.58
N LEU A 660 17.65 -1.18 8.93
CA LEU A 660 18.87 -0.37 8.91
C LEU A 660 18.61 1.02 8.30
N VAL A 661 17.92 1.07 7.16
CA VAL A 661 17.59 2.34 6.50
C VAL A 661 16.66 3.18 7.40
N MET A 662 15.65 2.57 8.04
CA MET A 662 14.78 3.26 9.00
C MET A 662 15.57 4.00 10.08
N LEU A 663 16.56 3.33 10.69
CA LEU A 663 17.41 3.91 11.72
C LEU A 663 18.25 5.07 11.19
N LEU A 664 18.95 4.85 10.07
CA LEU A 664 19.88 5.84 9.51
C LEU A 664 19.18 7.03 8.85
N THR A 665 17.88 6.92 8.55
CA THR A 665 17.07 8.01 7.99
C THR A 665 16.02 8.56 8.95
N ASN A 666 16.10 8.23 10.24
CA ASN A 666 15.15 8.66 11.27
C ASN A 666 13.69 8.42 10.87
N THR A 667 13.36 7.21 10.41
CA THR A 667 12.05 6.86 9.86
C THR A 667 11.39 5.76 10.67
N GLN A 668 10.23 6.03 11.26
CA GLN A 668 9.58 5.16 12.25
C GLN A 668 8.71 4.06 11.64
N THR A 669 8.50 4.07 10.32
CA THR A 669 7.72 3.05 9.62
C THR A 669 8.46 2.55 8.38
N ILE A 670 8.51 1.22 8.23
CA ILE A 670 9.10 0.53 7.08
C ILE A 670 8.47 0.96 5.76
N ARG A 671 7.19 1.37 5.79
CA ARG A 671 6.44 1.82 4.62
C ARG A 671 6.93 3.15 4.05
N GLU A 672 7.71 3.92 4.82
CA GLU A 672 8.30 5.17 4.36
C GLU A 672 9.67 5.01 3.69
N ILE A 673 10.27 3.81 3.78
CA ILE A 673 11.55 3.47 3.14
C ILE A 673 11.39 2.43 2.03
N ILE A 674 10.20 1.86 1.85
CA ILE A 674 9.79 1.06 0.70
C ILE A 674 9.04 1.97 -0.27
N LEU A 675 9.47 2.04 -1.53
CA LEU A 675 8.83 2.90 -2.54
C LEU A 675 7.35 2.53 -2.72
N PHE A 676 7.07 1.23 -2.82
CA PHE A 676 5.72 0.71 -3.03
C PHE A 676 5.45 -0.41 -2.00
N PRO A 677 5.09 -0.06 -0.74
CA PRO A 677 4.78 -1.04 0.28
C PRO A 677 3.46 -1.76 -0.04
N LEU A 678 3.29 -2.99 0.47
CA LEU A 678 2.00 -3.66 0.34
C LEU A 678 0.98 -2.96 1.24
N LEU A 679 -0.18 -2.64 0.67
CA LEU A 679 -1.29 -2.03 1.38
C LEU A 679 -2.50 -2.93 1.29
N ARG A 680 -3.40 -2.82 2.27
CA ARG A 680 -4.73 -3.41 2.14
C ARG A 680 -5.39 -2.83 0.89
N HIS A 681 -6.26 -3.59 0.25
CA HIS A 681 -7.10 -3.02 -0.80
C HIS A 681 -7.84 -1.80 -0.25
N GLU A 682 -8.01 -0.77 -1.07
CA GLU A 682 -8.93 0.30 -0.71
C GLU A 682 -10.31 -0.34 -0.54
N THR A 683 -10.82 -0.35 0.69
CA THR A 683 -12.27 -0.30 0.88
C THR A 683 -12.67 1.03 0.27
N SER A 684 -13.35 1.00 -0.87
CA SER A 684 -13.88 2.19 -1.53
C SER A 684 -14.49 3.09 -0.46
N GLN A 685 -13.89 4.26 -0.21
CA GLN A 685 -14.42 5.20 0.78
C GLN A 685 -15.84 5.60 0.34
N GLU A 686 -16.77 5.48 1.30
CA GLU A 686 -18.22 5.20 1.13
C GLU A 686 -19.13 6.32 0.65
#